data_AF-A0A0B7N918-F1
#
_entry.id   AF-A0A0B7N918-F1
#
_cell.length_a   1.000
_cell.length_b   1.000
_cell.length_c   1.000
_cell.angle_alpha   90.00
_cell.angle_beta   90.00
_cell.angle_gamma   90.00
#
_symmetry.space_group_name_H-M   'P 1'
#
loop_
_entity.id
_entity.type
_entity.pdbx_description
1 polymer ?
#
loop_
_entity_poly.entity_id
_entity_poly.type
_entity_poly.pdbx_seq_one_letter_code
_entity_poly.pdbx_strand_id
1 'polypeptide(L)'
;MTLSQLKEFAEKGGLGACVSKADVLATTPQDLMYLQGERIIVLKHIENDIYMGYCEGVIGNFNAESVHFVELDPRVLESLDAELDLTTDNSQYRNSASSYGTTDPHFNHHQQQLQQHLQQQPFTFRDSLQSYSSSSDHPGLQQQQYLHSSIGQPHWASGKPSYESFGTNNSSSISHLPIQQQSQISSIYSEENLIHNNNPDPYDTSAFNVNYSDEEDENIESYPAPSNFLKPLPSTNLDTKYAANYEFDRNSTDEDGSIGNSMEHVDTPSRSVSENSPKSIPVERMPVDEYGFIIKPDSPRLAMNLVRSNMTSKSMKEYRENELKWLSIVSKLDAGTVKKDAKFKKMVRNGIPGSVRSKVWQFLAGSDDYRKAGQFDILVEKPKTKIYDVIERDIARCYPDHTQFMDKKGQGQKDLSMVLKAYSQYNSHLEYCQGMGRLVGLMLMQMTVEETFWLLVATIDRYMNGYFTPTLSQLRIDAYIIGQLLKDKNPKLAEHLENNDVLPIMYIAQWFLTAFTMTLPWDSVLRVWDAFYFEGIKVFYRVSLAIMDICKDHLLHSCPTNSELLAFLLHIPHEYLQPDTLLDTAFRINLSKTDIERYAKKAGTEDATTVGLPFEDGIKNLQVVISIRAMSTAISPIDRKKEIKDNLTEVRETVERLKGSNPARLVAVSKFKPAEDIEYALETGQTHFGENYVQELVEKSRKLPSSINWHFIGHLQSNKCKDIAGIPNLFIVETVDSIKLANKLNKACTDAKRENKLKIYVQVNTSGEEAKSGVEPADALDVCKHIKSNCPDLELYGLMTIGMKDRDATNNPDFEKIIELRQDIKSKLDLEIFEASFGMSGDYQEALKDGSNNVRVGTAIFGARKVK
;
A
#
# COMPACT_ATOMS: atom_id res chain seq x y z
N MET A 1 -35.42 -24.09 17.46
CA MET A 1 -34.34 -23.59 18.34
C MET A 1 -34.96 -22.74 19.43
N THR A 2 -34.38 -22.71 20.62
CA THR A 2 -34.76 -21.74 21.66
C THR A 2 -34.26 -20.34 21.29
N LEU A 3 -34.80 -19.29 21.91
CA LEU A 3 -34.38 -17.91 21.63
C LEU A 3 -32.87 -17.69 21.91
N SER A 4 -32.31 -18.36 22.92
CA SER A 4 -30.87 -18.36 23.20
C SER A 4 -30.05 -19.03 22.08
N GLN A 5 -30.53 -20.16 21.54
CA GLN A 5 -29.86 -20.86 20.44
C GLN A 5 -29.91 -20.07 19.12
N LEU A 6 -30.99 -19.33 18.87
CA LEU A 6 -31.09 -18.44 17.71
C LEU A 6 -30.12 -17.27 17.79
N LYS A 7 -29.89 -16.70 18.99
CA LYS A 7 -28.88 -15.66 19.19
C LYS A 7 -27.45 -16.19 18.99
N GLU A 8 -27.13 -17.35 19.57
CA GLU A 8 -25.83 -17.99 19.37
C GLU A 8 -25.58 -18.39 17.90
N PHE A 9 -26.64 -18.72 17.15
CA PHE A 9 -26.57 -18.97 15.72
C PHE A 9 -26.38 -17.66 14.91
N ALA A 10 -27.02 -16.57 15.31
CA ALA A 10 -26.83 -15.24 14.72
C ALA A 10 -25.39 -14.73 14.90
N GLU A 11 -24.82 -14.90 16.10
CA GLU A 11 -23.43 -14.55 16.43
C GLU A 11 -22.40 -15.33 15.60
N LYS A 12 -22.79 -16.49 15.04
CA LYS A 12 -21.97 -17.31 14.13
C LYS A 12 -22.26 -17.06 12.65
N GLY A 13 -22.99 -15.98 12.32
CA GLY A 13 -23.30 -15.56 10.95
C GLY A 13 -24.64 -16.07 10.38
N GLY A 14 -25.37 -16.89 11.13
CA GLY A 14 -26.68 -17.40 10.72
C GLY A 14 -26.65 -18.19 9.40
N LEU A 15 -27.67 -17.97 8.56
CA LEU A 15 -27.75 -18.45 7.17
C LEU A 15 -27.16 -17.43 6.18
N GLY A 16 -26.56 -16.34 6.65
CA GLY A 16 -26.14 -15.20 5.85
C GLY A 16 -26.57 -13.86 6.44
N ALA A 17 -26.41 -12.79 5.67
CA ALA A 17 -26.71 -11.43 6.09
C ALA A 17 -27.26 -10.57 4.96
N CYS A 18 -28.03 -9.55 5.34
CA CYS A 18 -28.55 -8.52 4.46
C CYS A 18 -28.40 -7.13 5.11
N VAL A 19 -28.49 -6.08 4.30
CA VAL A 19 -28.41 -4.67 4.71
C VAL A 19 -29.73 -4.00 4.38
N SER A 20 -30.31 -3.25 5.32
CA SER A 20 -31.58 -2.57 5.10
C SER A 20 -31.50 -1.48 4.03
N LYS A 21 -32.50 -1.42 3.15
CA LYS A 21 -32.67 -0.36 2.14
C LYS A 21 -33.39 0.87 2.67
N ALA A 22 -34.16 0.76 3.76
CA ALA A 22 -35.05 1.81 4.27
C ALA A 22 -35.37 1.61 5.76
N ASP A 23 -35.83 2.65 6.44
CA ASP A 23 -36.31 2.53 7.83
C ASP A 23 -37.59 1.69 7.89
N VAL A 24 -37.60 0.63 8.70
CA VAL A 24 -38.75 -0.24 8.91
C VAL A 24 -39.08 -0.30 10.40
N LEU A 25 -40.25 0.23 10.74
CA LEU A 25 -40.83 0.16 12.08
C LEU A 25 -41.60 -1.15 12.24
N ALA A 26 -41.45 -1.83 13.37
CA ALA A 26 -42.24 -3.02 13.68
C ALA A 26 -43.72 -2.66 13.82
N THR A 27 -44.58 -3.28 13.01
CA THR A 27 -46.04 -3.09 13.05
C THR A 27 -46.73 -4.11 13.95
N THR A 28 -46.10 -5.28 14.11
CA THR A 28 -46.50 -6.36 15.02
C THR A 28 -45.36 -6.73 15.97
N PRO A 29 -45.63 -7.37 17.13
CA PRO A 29 -44.60 -7.89 18.03
C PRO A 29 -43.72 -9.00 17.41
N GLN A 30 -44.03 -9.46 16.20
CA GLN A 30 -43.29 -10.47 15.46
C GLN A 30 -42.38 -9.85 14.39
N ASP A 31 -42.54 -8.56 14.07
CA ASP A 31 -41.72 -7.87 13.07
C ASP A 31 -40.37 -7.47 13.65
N LEU A 32 -39.32 -7.51 12.83
CA LEU A 32 -38.03 -6.92 13.15
C LEU A 32 -38.10 -5.42 12.81
N MET A 33 -37.77 -4.57 13.78
CA MET A 33 -37.50 -3.15 13.53
C MET A 33 -36.02 -2.98 13.17
N TYR A 34 -35.73 -2.14 12.18
CA TYR A 34 -34.37 -1.82 11.74
C TYR A 34 -34.36 -0.53 10.91
N LEU A 35 -33.25 0.20 10.94
CA LEU A 35 -33.03 1.44 10.18
C LEU A 35 -32.30 1.19 8.86
N GLN A 36 -32.35 2.16 7.94
CA GLN A 36 -31.63 2.12 6.67
C GLN A 36 -30.12 1.95 6.91
N GLY A 37 -29.51 0.98 6.21
CA GLY A 37 -28.08 0.65 6.34
C GLY A 37 -27.73 -0.33 7.46
N GLU A 38 -28.66 -0.71 8.33
CA GLU A 38 -28.38 -1.71 9.37
C GLU A 38 -28.20 -3.12 8.78
N ARG A 39 -27.26 -3.89 9.37
CA ARG A 39 -26.97 -5.28 8.99
C ARG A 39 -27.85 -6.24 9.79
N ILE A 40 -28.65 -7.03 9.07
CA ILE A 40 -29.57 -8.02 9.62
C ILE A 40 -29.00 -9.42 9.31
N ILE A 41 -28.76 -10.23 10.34
CA ILE A 41 -28.36 -11.63 10.17
C ILE A 41 -29.60 -12.47 9.84
N VAL A 42 -29.58 -13.20 8.73
CA VAL A 42 -30.67 -14.06 8.29
C VAL A 42 -30.64 -15.35 9.11
N LEU A 43 -31.72 -15.67 9.84
CA LEU A 43 -31.78 -16.87 10.68
C LEU A 43 -32.61 -18.00 10.08
N LYS A 44 -33.68 -17.65 9.34
CA LYS A 44 -34.59 -18.63 8.71
C LYS A 44 -35.40 -17.95 7.60
N HIS A 45 -35.67 -18.66 6.50
CA HIS A 45 -36.80 -18.31 5.64
C HIS A 45 -38.11 -18.78 6.31
N ILE A 46 -39.17 -17.97 6.18
CA ILE A 46 -40.52 -18.36 6.62
C ILE A 46 -41.31 -18.77 5.37
N GLU A 47 -42.04 -17.85 4.75
CA GLU A 47 -42.90 -18.03 3.56
C GLU A 47 -43.08 -16.66 2.88
N ASN A 48 -43.39 -16.61 1.58
CA ASN A 48 -43.78 -15.40 0.83
C ASN A 48 -42.86 -14.17 1.04
N ASP A 49 -41.56 -14.31 0.74
CA ASP A 49 -40.53 -13.27 0.90
C ASP A 49 -40.32 -12.77 2.35
N ILE A 50 -40.90 -13.43 3.36
CA ILE A 50 -40.70 -13.14 4.78
C ILE A 50 -39.60 -14.03 5.37
N TYR A 51 -38.63 -13.39 6.01
CA TYR A 51 -37.48 -14.01 6.65
C TYR A 51 -37.43 -13.67 8.13
N MET A 52 -36.97 -14.58 8.96
CA MET A 52 -36.61 -14.30 10.35
C MET A 52 -35.17 -13.79 10.40
N GLY A 53 -34.97 -12.60 10.97
CA GLY A 53 -33.68 -11.95 11.10
C GLY A 53 -33.31 -11.62 12.55
N TYR A 54 -32.04 -11.32 12.75
CA TYR A 54 -31.49 -10.77 13.98
C TYR A 54 -30.82 -9.43 13.70
N CYS A 55 -31.25 -8.39 14.41
CA CYS A 55 -30.66 -7.05 14.40
C CYS A 55 -30.66 -6.51 15.85
N GLU A 56 -29.60 -5.82 16.27
CA GLU A 56 -29.46 -5.19 17.59
C GLU A 56 -29.91 -6.02 18.83
N GLY A 57 -29.70 -7.33 18.80
CA GLY A 57 -30.12 -8.20 19.92
C GLY A 57 -31.59 -8.62 19.91
N VAL A 58 -32.38 -8.17 18.94
CA VAL A 58 -33.79 -8.51 18.69
C VAL A 58 -33.87 -9.57 17.59
N ILE A 59 -34.88 -10.46 17.68
CA ILE A 59 -35.22 -11.42 16.63
C ILE A 59 -36.66 -11.14 16.20
N GLY A 60 -36.90 -11.07 14.90
CA GLY A 60 -38.20 -10.79 14.32
C GLY A 60 -38.21 -11.05 12.81
N ASN A 61 -39.34 -10.78 12.19
CA ASN A 61 -39.58 -11.02 10.78
C ASN A 61 -39.32 -9.76 9.94
N PHE A 62 -38.66 -9.91 8.79
CA PHE A 62 -38.44 -8.85 7.80
C PHE A 62 -38.79 -9.34 6.40
N ASN A 63 -39.04 -8.43 5.46
CA ASN A 63 -39.37 -8.76 4.08
C ASN A 63 -38.13 -8.60 3.17
N ALA A 64 -37.97 -9.47 2.17
CA ALA A 64 -36.87 -9.40 1.20
C ALA A 64 -36.83 -8.08 0.41
N GLU A 65 -37.98 -7.46 0.15
CA GLU A 65 -38.07 -6.20 -0.61
C GLU A 65 -37.40 -5.03 0.11
N SER A 66 -37.43 -4.98 1.44
CA SER A 66 -36.85 -3.90 2.25
C SER A 66 -35.34 -4.06 2.52
N VAL A 67 -34.70 -5.15 2.08
CA VAL A 67 -33.27 -5.42 2.34
C VAL A 67 -32.48 -5.80 1.08
N HIS A 68 -31.16 -5.68 1.13
CA HIS A 68 -30.23 -6.17 0.13
C HIS A 68 -29.39 -7.32 0.72
N PHE A 69 -29.54 -8.54 0.20
CA PHE A 69 -28.76 -9.69 0.68
C PHE A 69 -27.31 -9.61 0.21
N VAL A 70 -26.37 -9.78 1.15
CA VAL A 70 -24.92 -9.65 0.93
C VAL A 70 -24.23 -11.01 0.96
N GLU A 71 -24.69 -11.90 1.84
CA GLU A 71 -24.18 -13.26 2.05
C GLU A 71 -25.39 -14.18 2.25
N LEU A 72 -25.49 -15.34 1.58
CA LEU A 72 -26.55 -16.33 1.79
C LEU A 72 -26.04 -17.77 1.60
N ASP A 73 -26.45 -18.67 2.49
CA ASP A 73 -26.11 -20.10 2.43
C ASP A 73 -26.87 -20.80 1.29
N PRO A 74 -26.18 -21.51 0.36
CA PRO A 74 -26.81 -22.17 -0.78
C PRO A 74 -27.92 -23.18 -0.42
N ARG A 75 -27.91 -23.76 0.79
CA ARG A 75 -28.91 -24.75 1.23
C ARG A 75 -30.30 -24.13 1.45
N VAL A 76 -30.39 -22.81 1.54
CA VAL A 76 -31.66 -22.07 1.56
C VAL A 76 -32.26 -21.97 0.15
N LEU A 77 -31.42 -21.90 -0.88
CA LEU A 77 -31.85 -21.83 -2.29
C LEU A 77 -32.56 -23.13 -2.73
N GLU A 78 -32.06 -24.29 -2.30
CA GLU A 78 -32.70 -25.58 -2.58
C GLU A 78 -34.13 -25.71 -1.99
N SER A 79 -34.46 -24.92 -0.96
CA SER A 79 -35.83 -24.89 -0.40
C SER A 79 -36.81 -24.01 -1.18
N LEU A 80 -36.31 -23.07 -2.00
CA LEU A 80 -37.15 -22.17 -2.81
C LEU A 80 -37.67 -22.85 -4.08
N ASP A 81 -36.91 -23.77 -4.67
CA ASP A 81 -37.33 -24.51 -5.87
C ASP A 81 -38.48 -25.50 -5.60
N ALA A 82 -38.68 -25.92 -4.34
CA ALA A 82 -39.69 -26.92 -3.97
C ALA A 82 -41.14 -26.39 -3.91
N GLU A 83 -41.33 -25.07 -3.75
CA GLU A 83 -42.67 -24.46 -3.60
C GLU A 83 -43.19 -23.78 -4.89
N LEU A 84 -42.34 -23.63 -5.91
CA LEU A 84 -42.68 -22.96 -7.17
C LEU A 84 -43.37 -23.86 -8.21
N ASP A 85 -43.38 -25.19 -8.02
CA ASP A 85 -43.84 -26.16 -9.02
C ASP A 85 -45.30 -26.64 -8.82
N LEU A 86 -46.11 -25.89 -8.05
CA LEU A 86 -47.50 -26.24 -7.70
C LEU A 86 -48.57 -25.15 -7.97
N THR A 87 -48.40 -24.29 -8.97
CA THR A 87 -49.55 -23.61 -9.62
C THR A 87 -49.27 -23.11 -11.05
N THR A 88 -49.59 -23.91 -12.07
CA THR A 88 -50.57 -23.52 -13.13
C THR A 88 -50.80 -24.65 -14.13
N ASP A 89 -52.07 -24.91 -14.43
CA ASP A 89 -52.51 -25.84 -15.47
C ASP A 89 -53.07 -25.07 -16.67
N ASN A 90 -52.92 -25.65 -17.87
CA ASN A 90 -53.62 -25.34 -19.12
C ASN A 90 -53.59 -23.89 -19.69
N SER A 91 -52.82 -23.69 -20.79
CA SER A 91 -53.35 -23.79 -22.18
C SER A 91 -52.65 -22.87 -23.22
N GLN A 92 -52.75 -23.27 -24.50
CA GLN A 92 -52.36 -22.52 -25.73
C GLN A 92 -50.83 -22.31 -25.90
N TYR A 93 -50.14 -22.98 -26.84
CA TYR A 93 -50.33 -22.81 -28.29
C TYR A 93 -50.02 -24.09 -29.10
N ARG A 94 -50.51 -24.13 -30.35
CA ARG A 94 -50.46 -25.29 -31.26
C ARG A 94 -49.78 -24.90 -32.58
N ASN A 95 -49.22 -25.89 -33.29
CA ASN A 95 -48.55 -25.79 -34.61
C ASN A 95 -47.13 -25.18 -34.51
N SER A 96 -46.10 -25.56 -35.27
CA SER A 96 -45.88 -26.51 -36.41
C SER A 96 -44.35 -26.61 -36.63
N ALA A 97 -43.70 -27.61 -37.25
CA ALA A 97 -44.08 -28.88 -37.89
C ALA A 97 -42.82 -29.82 -37.98
N SER A 98 -43.03 -31.11 -38.34
CA SER A 98 -42.15 -32.07 -39.08
C SER A 98 -40.63 -31.80 -39.22
N SER A 99 -39.69 -32.75 -39.17
CA SER A 99 -39.63 -34.20 -39.48
C SER A 99 -38.28 -34.70 -38.89
N TYR A 100 -38.05 -35.92 -38.42
CA TYR A 100 -38.15 -37.24 -39.07
C TYR A 100 -38.21 -38.33 -37.97
N GLY A 101 -38.86 -39.45 -38.27
CA GLY A 101 -38.82 -40.63 -37.39
C GLY A 101 -37.99 -41.77 -37.96
N THR A 102 -37.51 -42.64 -37.09
CA THR A 102 -37.27 -44.07 -37.38
C THR A 102 -37.65 -44.90 -36.16
N THR A 103 -38.37 -45.99 -36.44
CA THR A 103 -38.82 -47.02 -35.50
C THR A 103 -37.72 -48.07 -35.28
N ASP A 104 -37.53 -48.56 -34.06
CA ASP A 104 -37.98 -49.93 -33.69
C ASP A 104 -37.93 -50.20 -32.17
N PRO A 105 -38.67 -51.18 -31.64
CA PRO A 105 -38.87 -51.36 -30.20
C PRO A 105 -38.05 -52.49 -29.58
N HIS A 106 -37.75 -52.39 -28.29
CA HIS A 106 -37.66 -53.58 -27.43
C HIS A 106 -38.29 -53.33 -26.06
N PHE A 107 -38.91 -54.39 -25.54
CA PHE A 107 -39.91 -54.38 -24.47
C PHE A 107 -39.34 -54.54 -23.05
N ASN A 108 -39.98 -53.88 -22.09
CA ASN A 108 -40.18 -54.26 -20.67
C ASN A 108 -39.07 -55.02 -19.90
N HIS A 109 -38.59 -54.39 -18.81
CA HIS A 109 -38.72 -55.04 -17.50
C HIS A 109 -38.83 -54.06 -16.30
N HIS A 110 -39.79 -54.38 -15.41
CA HIS A 110 -39.90 -53.97 -14.00
C HIS A 110 -39.99 -52.47 -13.62
N GLN A 111 -41.24 -51.99 -13.59
CA GLN A 111 -41.73 -51.13 -12.51
C GLN A 111 -42.30 -52.03 -11.39
N GLN A 112 -42.45 -51.51 -10.16
CA GLN A 112 -42.96 -52.16 -8.93
C GLN A 112 -41.99 -53.05 -8.13
N GLN A 113 -41.34 -52.47 -7.12
CA GLN A 113 -41.44 -52.87 -5.71
C GLN A 113 -40.73 -51.84 -4.81
N LEU A 114 -41.15 -51.73 -3.54
CA LEU A 114 -40.69 -50.80 -2.48
C LEU A 114 -41.40 -49.42 -2.39
N GLN A 115 -42.72 -49.46 -2.20
CA GLN A 115 -43.44 -48.42 -1.46
C GLN A 115 -44.36 -49.07 -0.41
N GLN A 116 -43.75 -49.64 0.65
CA GLN A 116 -44.42 -50.07 1.89
C GLN A 116 -43.41 -50.63 2.90
N HIS A 117 -42.90 -49.81 3.83
CA HIS A 117 -42.80 -50.14 5.27
C HIS A 117 -42.26 -48.98 6.12
N LEU A 118 -42.60 -49.01 7.42
CA LEU A 118 -42.05 -48.20 8.52
C LEU A 118 -42.53 -46.73 8.64
N GLN A 119 -43.81 -46.59 8.97
CA GLN A 119 -44.19 -45.75 10.13
C GLN A 119 -44.41 -46.67 11.34
N GLN A 120 -43.59 -46.54 12.40
CA GLN A 120 -43.98 -46.65 13.81
C GLN A 120 -42.80 -46.33 14.76
N GLN A 121 -43.12 -45.66 15.88
CA GLN A 121 -42.27 -45.15 16.97
C GLN A 121 -41.95 -46.27 18.02
N PRO A 122 -41.44 -46.05 19.27
CA PRO A 122 -40.68 -44.93 19.94
C PRO A 122 -39.43 -45.41 20.79
N PHE A 123 -38.94 -44.59 21.75
CA PHE A 123 -38.03 -44.87 22.94
C PHE A 123 -36.49 -44.91 22.71
N THR A 124 -35.55 -44.68 23.67
CA THR A 124 -35.42 -43.76 24.87
C THR A 124 -33.94 -43.64 25.32
N PHE A 125 -33.68 -42.69 26.24
CA PHE A 125 -32.49 -42.25 27.00
C PHE A 125 -31.51 -43.28 27.66
N ARG A 126 -30.26 -42.82 27.92
CA ARG A 126 -29.20 -43.32 28.88
C ARG A 126 -28.43 -44.62 28.55
N ASP A 127 -27.22 -44.91 29.07
CA ASP A 127 -26.36 -44.30 30.12
C ASP A 127 -24.85 -44.67 29.91
N SER A 128 -23.93 -44.19 30.78
CA SER A 128 -22.48 -44.56 30.95
C SER A 128 -21.43 -43.65 30.27
N LEU A 129 -20.34 -43.20 30.90
CA LEU A 129 -19.76 -43.46 32.24
C LEU A 129 -18.98 -42.23 32.75
N GLN A 130 -18.83 -42.09 34.07
CA GLN A 130 -18.09 -41.01 34.75
C GLN A 130 -17.18 -41.60 35.86
N SER A 131 -16.23 -40.81 36.38
CA SER A 131 -15.20 -41.14 37.41
C SER A 131 -14.03 -42.01 36.90
N TYR A 132 -12.77 -41.87 37.36
CA TYR A 132 -12.28 -41.31 38.64
C TYR A 132 -11.19 -40.23 38.54
N SER A 133 -11.07 -39.47 39.62
CA SER A 133 -10.06 -38.45 39.92
C SER A 133 -9.00 -38.94 40.93
N SER A 134 -7.76 -38.46 40.85
CA SER A 134 -6.98 -38.02 42.04
C SER A 134 -5.64 -37.37 41.66
N SER A 135 -5.19 -36.45 42.52
CA SER A 135 -3.94 -35.69 42.42
C SER A 135 -2.99 -36.01 43.60
N SER A 136 -1.84 -35.32 43.60
CA SER A 136 -0.99 -34.93 44.76
C SER A 136 0.19 -35.84 45.19
N ASP A 137 1.37 -35.20 45.19
CA ASP A 137 2.43 -35.20 46.21
C ASP A 137 3.74 -36.05 46.12
N HIS A 138 4.82 -35.32 46.49
CA HIS A 138 6.27 -35.58 46.58
C HIS A 138 6.66 -36.45 47.83
N PRO A 139 7.94 -36.73 48.24
CA PRO A 139 9.25 -36.11 47.84
C PRO A 139 10.53 -37.01 47.74
N GLY A 140 11.66 -36.38 47.32
CA GLY A 140 13.06 -36.69 47.72
C GLY A 140 13.95 -37.41 46.69
N LEU A 141 15.29 -37.34 46.68
CA LEU A 141 16.35 -36.42 47.17
C LEU A 141 17.73 -37.15 47.00
N GLN A 142 18.71 -36.61 46.24
CA GLN A 142 20.20 -36.77 46.33
C GLN A 142 20.84 -36.23 45.01
N GLN A 143 21.69 -35.17 45.02
CA GLN A 143 23.16 -35.12 45.21
C GLN A 143 23.97 -35.88 44.13
N GLN A 144 25.07 -35.41 43.49
CA GLN A 144 26.14 -34.39 43.77
C GLN A 144 26.80 -33.94 42.41
N GLN A 145 27.06 -32.66 42.09
CA GLN A 145 28.28 -31.80 42.31
C GLN A 145 29.41 -31.79 41.24
N TYR A 146 29.76 -30.57 40.77
CA TYR A 146 31.05 -30.06 40.19
C TYR A 146 31.58 -30.64 38.85
N LEU A 147 32.38 -29.95 38.00
CA LEU A 147 33.29 -28.78 38.14
C LEU A 147 33.41 -27.94 36.83
N HIS A 148 34.28 -26.92 36.80
CA HIS A 148 34.33 -25.78 35.84
C HIS A 148 35.60 -25.73 34.94
N SER A 149 35.64 -24.79 33.98
CA SER A 149 36.84 -24.15 33.34
C SER A 149 37.61 -24.91 32.23
N SER A 150 38.36 -24.31 31.27
CA SER A 150 38.44 -22.93 30.72
C SER A 150 39.39 -22.82 29.49
N ILE A 151 39.12 -21.87 28.58
CA ILE A 151 40.07 -21.02 27.78
C ILE A 151 41.05 -21.67 26.77
N GLY A 152 41.11 -21.14 25.53
CA GLY A 152 42.25 -21.35 24.60
C GLY A 152 42.09 -20.91 23.12
N GLN A 153 42.28 -19.62 22.81
CA GLN A 153 42.61 -19.07 21.47
C GLN A 153 44.16 -19.02 21.30
N PRO A 154 44.83 -18.84 20.11
CA PRO A 154 44.47 -17.84 19.07
C PRO A 154 44.83 -18.11 17.57
N HIS A 155 44.55 -17.09 16.75
CA HIS A 155 44.77 -16.87 15.31
C HIS A 155 46.20 -16.98 14.73
N TRP A 156 46.30 -17.34 13.43
CA TRP A 156 46.88 -16.56 12.28
C TRP A 156 46.94 -17.46 11.02
N ALA A 157 47.21 -17.06 9.77
CA ALA A 157 46.79 -15.97 8.87
C ALA A 157 47.50 -16.19 7.49
N SER A 158 46.89 -15.76 6.37
CA SER A 158 47.51 -15.48 5.03
C SER A 158 47.95 -16.63 4.07
N GLY A 159 47.75 -16.43 2.76
CA GLY A 159 48.47 -17.14 1.68
C GLY A 159 47.67 -17.64 0.44
N LYS A 160 47.63 -16.84 -0.64
CA LYS A 160 47.33 -17.22 -2.05
C LYS A 160 48.60 -16.92 -2.90
N PRO A 161 48.71 -17.26 -4.20
CA PRO A 161 48.15 -18.37 -5.00
C PRO A 161 49.23 -19.07 -5.89
N SER A 162 48.85 -19.99 -6.77
CA SER A 162 49.58 -20.26 -8.04
C SER A 162 48.68 -20.91 -9.09
N TYR A 163 49.13 -20.84 -10.36
CA TYR A 163 48.37 -21.07 -11.60
C TYR A 163 48.84 -22.35 -12.32
N GLU A 164 48.34 -22.57 -13.55
CA GLU A 164 48.81 -23.52 -14.58
C GLU A 164 48.31 -24.98 -14.53
N SER A 165 48.15 -25.70 -15.67
CA SER A 165 47.89 -25.32 -17.08
C SER A 165 47.60 -26.59 -17.93
N PHE A 166 47.03 -26.41 -19.13
CA PHE A 166 46.83 -27.41 -20.22
C PHE A 166 45.92 -28.63 -19.92
N GLY A 167 45.15 -29.17 -20.87
CA GLY A 167 44.87 -28.72 -22.24
C GLY A 167 44.52 -29.90 -23.18
N THR A 168 43.75 -29.63 -24.25
CA THR A 168 43.50 -30.51 -25.43
C THR A 168 42.70 -31.81 -25.16
N ASN A 169 41.98 -32.43 -26.11
CA ASN A 169 41.43 -32.03 -27.42
C ASN A 169 40.39 -33.08 -27.85
N ASN A 170 39.45 -32.70 -28.73
CA ASN A 170 38.75 -33.57 -29.71
C ASN A 170 37.87 -34.75 -29.20
N SER A 171 36.86 -35.24 -29.91
CA SER A 171 36.02 -34.72 -31.00
C SER A 171 34.93 -35.76 -31.31
N SER A 172 33.78 -35.35 -31.87
CA SER A 172 32.83 -36.18 -32.69
C SER A 172 32.16 -37.42 -32.04
N SER A 173 30.94 -37.88 -32.39
CA SER A 173 29.84 -37.35 -33.22
C SER A 173 28.61 -38.30 -33.16
N ILE A 174 27.42 -37.78 -33.54
CA ILE A 174 26.31 -38.50 -34.25
C ILE A 174 25.36 -39.45 -33.45
N SER A 175 24.14 -38.92 -33.20
CA SER A 175 22.76 -39.49 -33.31
C SER A 175 22.37 -40.92 -32.84
N HIS A 176 21.30 -41.05 -32.04
CA HIS A 176 19.91 -41.34 -32.49
C HIS A 176 18.91 -41.57 -31.31
N LEU A 177 17.64 -41.16 -31.51
CA LEU A 177 16.42 -41.53 -30.75
C LEU A 177 15.85 -42.89 -31.26
N PRO A 178 14.74 -43.51 -30.73
CA PRO A 178 13.79 -43.11 -29.66
C PRO A 178 13.37 -44.26 -28.67
N ILE A 179 12.40 -44.00 -27.76
CA ILE A 179 11.15 -44.78 -27.47
C ILE A 179 10.67 -44.73 -25.98
N GLN A 180 9.34 -44.62 -25.86
CA GLN A 180 8.40 -44.72 -24.71
C GLN A 180 8.78 -45.67 -23.55
N GLN A 181 8.43 -45.42 -22.27
CA GLN A 181 7.09 -45.75 -21.72
C GLN A 181 6.79 -45.17 -20.29
N GLN A 182 5.55 -45.40 -19.85
CA GLN A 182 4.77 -44.80 -18.75
C GLN A 182 5.20 -45.05 -17.29
N SER A 183 4.76 -44.11 -16.42
CA SER A 183 4.22 -44.30 -15.04
C SER A 183 5.07 -44.93 -13.93
N GLN A 184 5.22 -44.22 -12.79
CA GLN A 184 4.38 -44.37 -11.58
C GLN A 184 4.75 -43.35 -10.48
N ILE A 185 3.94 -43.30 -9.41
CA ILE A 185 3.91 -42.27 -8.35
C ILE A 185 4.50 -42.79 -7.02
N SER A 186 5.12 -41.90 -6.23
CA SER A 186 5.54 -42.07 -4.82
C SER A 186 6.77 -42.98 -4.58
N SER A 187 7.60 -42.83 -3.53
CA SER A 187 7.45 -42.08 -2.26
C SER A 187 8.79 -41.80 -1.54
N ILE A 188 8.77 -40.88 -0.56
CA ILE A 188 9.64 -40.78 0.64
C ILE A 188 11.09 -40.22 0.53
N TYR A 189 11.41 -39.34 1.50
CA TYR A 189 12.70 -38.74 1.79
C TYR A 189 13.64 -39.68 2.58
N SER A 190 14.95 -39.59 2.30
CA SER A 190 16.03 -39.85 3.26
C SER A 190 17.33 -39.18 2.78
N GLU A 191 18.01 -38.43 3.65
CA GLU A 191 19.18 -37.58 3.32
C GLU A 191 20.54 -38.30 3.39
N GLU A 192 21.58 -37.60 2.90
CA GLU A 192 23.03 -37.87 3.01
C GLU A 192 23.58 -39.10 2.24
N ASN A 193 24.70 -39.09 1.49
CA ASN A 193 25.69 -38.08 1.03
C ASN A 193 26.53 -38.79 -0.09
N LEU A 194 27.24 -38.21 -1.07
CA LEU A 194 27.55 -36.84 -1.54
C LEU A 194 28.21 -36.91 -2.96
N ILE A 195 28.15 -35.82 -3.77
CA ILE A 195 29.10 -35.46 -4.89
C ILE A 195 29.05 -36.35 -6.17
N HIS A 196 28.91 -35.88 -7.42
CA HIS A 196 29.36 -34.61 -8.06
C HIS A 196 28.45 -34.11 -9.22
N ASN A 197 28.33 -32.78 -9.32
CA ASN A 197 28.24 -31.94 -10.55
C ASN A 197 27.19 -32.24 -11.65
N ASN A 198 26.03 -31.59 -11.52
CA ASN A 198 25.61 -30.54 -12.46
C ASN A 198 24.62 -29.62 -11.73
N ASN A 199 24.93 -28.34 -11.58
CA ASN A 199 24.10 -27.39 -10.84
C ASN A 199 23.30 -26.54 -11.85
N PRO A 200 21.97 -26.69 -11.96
CA PRO A 200 21.14 -25.66 -12.58
C PRO A 200 21.22 -24.39 -11.72
N ASP A 201 21.07 -23.23 -12.34
CA ASP A 201 20.97 -21.98 -11.58
C ASP A 201 19.65 -22.00 -10.77
N PRO A 202 19.69 -21.88 -9.42
CA PRO A 202 18.47 -21.83 -8.61
C PRO A 202 17.59 -20.59 -8.87
N TYR A 203 18.03 -19.65 -9.72
CA TYR A 203 17.29 -18.48 -10.14
C TYR A 203 16.71 -18.55 -11.57
N ASP A 204 16.74 -19.71 -12.24
CA ASP A 204 16.03 -19.90 -13.53
C ASP A 204 14.50 -19.92 -13.34
N THR A 205 13.95 -18.71 -13.25
CA THR A 205 12.52 -18.40 -13.15
C THR A 205 11.81 -18.52 -14.51
N SER A 206 12.54 -18.75 -15.61
CA SER A 206 11.97 -18.72 -16.96
C SER A 206 11.05 -19.90 -17.28
N ALA A 207 11.19 -21.03 -16.56
CA ALA A 207 10.45 -22.26 -16.85
C ALA A 207 9.01 -22.28 -16.29
N PHE A 208 8.73 -21.60 -15.17
CA PHE A 208 7.48 -21.80 -14.41
C PHE A 208 6.29 -20.93 -14.86
N ASN A 209 6.54 -19.80 -15.54
CA ASN A 209 5.48 -18.95 -16.12
C ASN A 209 4.97 -19.45 -17.50
N VAL A 210 5.40 -20.62 -17.96
CA VAL A 210 5.30 -21.02 -19.39
C VAL A 210 4.17 -22.04 -19.67
N ASN A 211 3.55 -22.65 -18.66
CA ASN A 211 2.49 -23.65 -18.87
C ASN A 211 1.08 -23.04 -19.10
N TYR A 212 0.95 -22.26 -20.17
CA TYR A 212 -0.33 -21.85 -20.77
C TYR A 212 -0.35 -22.24 -22.24
N SER A 213 -1.35 -23.03 -22.64
CA SER A 213 -1.61 -23.46 -24.02
C SER A 213 -2.40 -22.39 -24.75
N ASP A 214 -1.75 -21.65 -25.64
CA ASP A 214 -2.23 -20.38 -26.22
C ASP A 214 -2.38 -20.46 -27.77
N GLU A 215 -2.60 -21.67 -28.32
CA GLU A 215 -2.57 -21.96 -29.78
C GLU A 215 -3.73 -21.34 -30.61
N GLU A 216 -4.64 -20.56 -30.01
CA GLU A 216 -5.84 -20.03 -30.69
C GLU A 216 -6.02 -18.50 -30.65
N ASP A 217 -5.04 -17.70 -30.20
CA ASP A 217 -5.14 -16.22 -30.18
C ASP A 217 -5.06 -15.56 -31.60
N GLU A 218 -4.97 -16.33 -32.71
CA GLU A 218 -4.86 -15.81 -34.10
C GLU A 218 -6.20 -15.49 -34.82
N ASN A 219 -7.35 -15.99 -34.36
CA ASN A 219 -8.64 -15.82 -35.08
C ASN A 219 -9.81 -15.43 -34.15
N ILE A 220 -9.84 -14.17 -33.71
CA ILE A 220 -11.06 -13.55 -33.16
C ILE A 220 -11.42 -12.33 -34.01
N GLU A 221 -12.64 -12.35 -34.56
CA GLU A 221 -13.17 -11.28 -35.41
C GLU A 221 -13.14 -9.91 -34.72
N SER A 222 -12.98 -8.87 -35.53
CA SER A 222 -12.84 -7.48 -35.08
C SER A 222 -13.95 -7.04 -34.14
N TYR A 223 -13.57 -6.59 -32.94
CA TYR A 223 -14.47 -5.81 -32.07
C TYR A 223 -14.97 -4.59 -32.85
N PRO A 224 -16.29 -4.39 -33.01
CA PRO A 224 -16.82 -3.22 -33.69
C PRO A 224 -16.44 -1.96 -32.91
N ALA A 225 -15.93 -0.95 -33.62
CA ALA A 225 -15.58 0.32 -33.00
C ALA A 225 -16.84 0.99 -32.41
N PRO A 226 -16.83 1.45 -31.14
CA PRO A 226 -17.93 2.25 -30.62
C PRO A 226 -17.96 3.59 -31.35
N SER A 227 -18.96 3.77 -32.21
CA SER A 227 -19.24 5.02 -32.91
C SER A 227 -19.84 6.06 -31.97
N ASN A 228 -19.06 6.50 -30.99
CA ASN A 228 -19.32 7.67 -30.15
C ASN A 228 -17.96 8.22 -29.72
N PHE A 229 -17.36 9.06 -30.57
CA PHE A 229 -16.30 9.95 -30.12
C PHE A 229 -16.81 10.75 -28.93
N LEU A 230 -16.08 10.76 -27.81
CA LEU A 230 -16.31 11.78 -26.79
C LEU A 230 -16.21 13.14 -27.49
N LYS A 231 -17.26 13.96 -27.36
CA LYS A 231 -17.14 15.37 -27.68
C LYS A 231 -16.05 15.97 -26.79
N PRO A 232 -15.24 16.92 -27.28
CA PRO A 232 -14.35 17.68 -26.43
C PRO A 232 -15.17 18.28 -25.27
N LEU A 233 -14.65 18.16 -24.04
CA LEU A 233 -15.12 18.99 -22.94
C LEU A 233 -15.01 20.46 -23.39
N PRO A 234 -16.05 21.30 -23.18
CA PRO A 234 -16.04 22.65 -23.68
C PRO A 234 -14.88 23.44 -23.07
N SER A 235 -14.13 24.11 -23.92
CA SER A 235 -13.03 24.99 -23.54
C SER A 235 -13.54 26.20 -22.74
N THR A 236 -13.65 26.06 -21.42
CA THR A 236 -13.82 27.21 -20.53
C THR A 236 -12.49 27.93 -20.41
N ASN A 237 -12.33 29.02 -21.16
CA ASN A 237 -11.32 30.03 -20.86
C ASN A 237 -11.56 30.56 -19.44
N LEU A 238 -10.81 30.05 -18.47
CA LEU A 238 -10.59 30.73 -17.20
C LEU A 238 -9.37 31.62 -17.37
N ASP A 239 -9.61 32.77 -18.00
CA ASP A 239 -8.64 33.86 -18.09
C ASP A 239 -8.17 34.25 -16.69
N THR A 240 -6.86 34.43 -16.56
CA THR A 240 -6.20 34.85 -15.33
C THR A 240 -6.65 36.26 -14.94
N LYS A 241 -7.48 36.40 -13.89
CA LYS A 241 -7.67 37.66 -13.13
C LYS A 241 -8.54 37.46 -11.87
N TYR A 242 -7.89 37.21 -10.74
CA TYR A 242 -8.36 37.72 -9.44
C TYR A 242 -7.15 38.19 -8.63
N ALA A 243 -6.68 39.39 -8.97
CA ALA A 243 -5.92 40.21 -8.05
C ALA A 243 -6.87 40.85 -7.01
N ALA A 244 -6.32 41.25 -5.87
CA ALA A 244 -7.06 41.85 -4.78
C ALA A 244 -7.84 43.11 -5.17
N ASN A 245 -8.87 43.43 -4.39
CA ASN A 245 -9.01 44.77 -3.81
C ASN A 245 -9.87 44.75 -2.54
N TYR A 246 -9.34 45.38 -1.49
CA TYR A 246 -10.14 46.02 -0.45
C TYR A 246 -10.88 47.22 -1.08
N GLU A 247 -12.11 47.52 -0.66
CA GLU A 247 -12.41 48.75 0.10
C GLU A 247 -13.89 48.89 0.50
N PHE A 248 -14.17 49.96 1.26
CA PHE A 248 -15.29 50.21 2.16
C PHE A 248 -16.52 50.87 1.49
N ASP A 249 -17.69 50.67 2.11
CA ASP A 249 -18.80 51.61 2.39
C ASP A 249 -20.18 50.94 2.17
N ARG A 250 -21.29 51.29 2.83
CA ARG A 250 -21.70 51.92 4.10
C ARG A 250 -23.21 52.20 3.94
N ASN A 251 -23.93 52.41 5.05
CA ASN A 251 -25.34 52.84 5.14
C ASN A 251 -26.41 51.76 4.81
N SER A 252 -27.61 51.75 5.42
CA SER A 252 -28.10 52.31 6.71
C SER A 252 -29.57 51.92 6.89
N THR A 253 -30.01 51.67 8.13
CA THR A 253 -31.33 51.92 8.78
C THR A 253 -31.38 51.00 10.01
N ASP A 254 -31.30 51.50 11.24
CA ASP A 254 -32.41 52.00 12.09
C ASP A 254 -33.28 50.81 12.60
N GLU A 255 -33.66 50.64 13.87
CA GLU A 255 -33.94 51.61 14.95
C GLU A 255 -33.89 50.93 16.36
N ASP A 256 -33.70 51.72 17.44
CA ASP A 256 -33.97 51.55 18.91
C ASP A 256 -34.19 50.17 19.62
N GLY A 257 -33.87 49.98 20.92
CA GLY A 257 -33.24 50.90 21.90
C GLY A 257 -33.18 50.41 23.38
N SER A 258 -32.02 50.63 24.03
CA SER A 258 -31.77 51.25 25.36
C SER A 258 -32.35 50.76 26.75
N ILE A 259 -31.43 50.78 27.76
CA ILE A 259 -31.56 51.00 29.25
C ILE A 259 -31.82 49.84 30.26
N GLY A 260 -30.91 49.75 31.27
CA GLY A 260 -31.20 49.41 32.70
C GLY A 260 -30.79 48.00 33.18
N ASN A 261 -29.73 47.69 33.96
CA ASN A 261 -28.94 48.29 35.07
C ASN A 261 -29.38 47.85 36.50
N SER A 262 -28.39 47.59 37.39
CA SER A 262 -28.46 47.16 38.83
C SER A 262 -28.59 45.63 39.07
N MET A 263 -27.61 44.93 39.68
CA MET A 263 -27.26 44.82 41.13
C MET A 263 -28.39 44.19 41.98
N GLU A 264 -28.18 43.20 42.83
CA GLU A 264 -26.96 42.55 43.38
C GLU A 264 -26.95 41.02 43.05
N HIS A 265 -26.16 40.07 43.59
CA HIS A 265 -25.28 39.97 44.79
C HIS A 265 -24.15 38.93 44.54
N VAL A 266 -23.54 38.35 45.58
CA VAL A 266 -22.37 37.43 45.49
C VAL A 266 -22.65 36.04 46.10
N ASP A 267 -22.27 34.97 45.39
CA ASP A 267 -21.57 33.81 45.97
C ASP A 267 -20.94 32.90 44.90
N THR A 268 -19.66 32.52 45.09
CA THR A 268 -18.87 31.59 44.27
C THR A 268 -17.80 30.92 45.16
N PRO A 269 -17.18 29.77 44.79
CA PRO A 269 -17.18 29.12 43.47
C PRO A 269 -17.47 27.61 43.45
N SER A 270 -17.89 27.12 42.28
CA SER A 270 -17.60 25.77 41.81
C SER A 270 -17.51 25.83 40.28
N ARG A 271 -16.28 25.86 39.76
CA ARG A 271 -15.99 26.26 38.37
C ARG A 271 -15.79 25.04 37.47
N SER A 272 -16.87 24.52 36.90
CA SER A 272 -16.81 23.68 35.69
C SER A 272 -16.94 24.58 34.46
N VAL A 273 -15.89 24.64 33.63
CA VAL A 273 -15.93 25.38 32.37
C VAL A 273 -16.52 24.47 31.29
N SER A 274 -17.61 24.92 30.66
CA SER A 274 -18.18 24.28 29.49
C SER A 274 -17.41 24.69 28.23
N GLU A 275 -16.63 23.77 27.66
CA GLU A 275 -16.07 23.95 26.32
C GLU A 275 -17.14 23.59 25.26
N ASN A 276 -17.67 24.61 24.57
CA ASN A 276 -18.34 24.42 23.30
C ASN A 276 -17.28 24.37 22.18
N SER A 277 -16.64 23.21 22.04
CA SER A 277 -15.94 22.87 20.80
C SER A 277 -16.96 22.41 19.73
N PRO A 278 -16.73 22.68 18.44
CA PRO A 278 -17.56 22.14 17.38
C PRO A 278 -17.40 20.62 17.37
N LYS A 279 -18.45 19.89 17.77
CA LYS A 279 -18.44 18.43 17.81
C LYS A 279 -18.13 17.87 16.43
N SER A 280 -17.02 17.15 16.32
CA SER A 280 -16.72 16.28 15.18
C SER A 280 -17.91 15.37 14.90
N ILE A 281 -18.31 15.27 13.63
CA ILE A 281 -19.33 14.32 13.19
C ILE A 281 -18.82 12.90 13.52
N PRO A 282 -19.60 12.05 14.22
CA PRO A 282 -19.21 10.67 14.47
C PRO A 282 -19.00 9.90 13.16
N VAL A 283 -18.00 9.01 13.15
CA VAL A 283 -17.61 8.22 11.96
C VAL A 283 -18.77 7.36 11.42
N GLU A 284 -19.72 6.99 12.29
CA GLU A 284 -20.97 6.26 12.01
C GLU A 284 -21.92 6.94 11.00
N ARG A 285 -21.58 8.11 10.45
CA ARG A 285 -22.43 8.87 9.51
C ARG A 285 -21.76 9.25 8.18
N MET A 286 -20.60 8.66 7.85
CA MET A 286 -20.01 8.88 6.53
C MET A 286 -20.66 7.95 5.49
N PRO A 287 -21.07 8.44 4.32
CA PRO A 287 -21.61 7.59 3.27
C PRO A 287 -20.54 6.62 2.78
N VAL A 288 -20.90 5.36 2.57
CA VAL A 288 -20.04 4.32 2.00
C VAL A 288 -20.53 3.90 0.63
N ASP A 289 -19.64 3.40 -0.23
CA ASP A 289 -20.04 2.79 -1.51
C ASP A 289 -20.42 1.31 -1.35
N GLU A 290 -20.89 0.72 -2.44
CA GLU A 290 -21.34 -0.68 -2.50
C GLU A 290 -20.25 -1.71 -2.14
N TYR A 291 -18.99 -1.28 -2.06
CA TYR A 291 -17.84 -2.10 -1.70
C TYR A 291 -17.35 -1.83 -0.28
N GLY A 292 -17.94 -0.89 0.47
CA GLY A 292 -17.53 -0.57 1.84
C GLY A 292 -16.43 0.50 1.96
N PHE A 293 -16.08 1.22 0.89
CA PHE A 293 -15.18 2.38 0.98
C PHE A 293 -15.93 3.64 1.38
N ILE A 294 -15.31 4.47 2.22
CA ILE A 294 -15.84 5.76 2.67
C ILE A 294 -15.82 6.76 1.52
N ILE A 295 -17.00 7.25 1.14
CA ILE A 295 -17.15 8.30 0.13
C ILE A 295 -16.89 9.66 0.81
N LYS A 296 -15.81 10.34 0.38
CA LYS A 296 -15.55 11.72 0.80
C LYS A 296 -16.60 12.67 0.19
N PRO A 297 -17.07 13.72 0.89
CA PRO A 297 -18.17 14.58 0.44
C PRO A 297 -18.00 15.18 -0.97
N ASP A 298 -16.78 15.54 -1.33
CA ASP A 298 -16.45 16.16 -2.63
C ASP A 298 -16.12 15.12 -3.74
N SER A 299 -16.44 13.84 -3.55
CA SER A 299 -16.09 12.78 -4.50
C SER A 299 -17.07 12.67 -5.68
N PRO A 300 -16.59 12.59 -6.93
CA PRO A 300 -17.42 12.23 -8.10
C PRO A 300 -18.20 10.91 -7.96
N ARG A 301 -17.77 10.00 -7.06
CA ARG A 301 -18.49 8.74 -6.75
C ARG A 301 -19.92 8.97 -6.28
N LEU A 302 -20.21 10.09 -5.60
CA LEU A 302 -21.55 10.38 -5.10
C LEU A 302 -22.60 10.46 -6.23
N ALA A 303 -22.20 10.95 -7.41
CA ALA A 303 -23.07 11.07 -8.59
C ALA A 303 -23.29 9.72 -9.31
N MET A 304 -22.31 8.81 -9.28
CA MET A 304 -22.44 7.49 -9.93
C MET A 304 -23.27 6.50 -9.12
N ASN A 305 -23.13 6.48 -7.78
CA ASN A 305 -23.89 5.55 -6.93
C ASN A 305 -25.41 5.80 -6.97
N LEU A 306 -25.83 7.06 -7.19
CA LEU A 306 -27.24 7.42 -7.42
C LEU A 306 -27.83 6.89 -8.74
N VAL A 307 -27.00 6.41 -9.68
CA VAL A 307 -27.44 5.84 -10.96
C VAL A 307 -27.57 4.31 -10.91
N ARG A 308 -26.75 3.62 -10.09
CA ARG A 308 -26.81 2.16 -9.94
C ARG A 308 -27.98 1.65 -9.07
N SER A 309 -28.58 2.50 -8.25
CA SER A 309 -29.63 2.13 -7.28
C SER A 309 -30.97 1.67 -7.87
N ASN A 310 -31.13 1.66 -9.20
CA ASN A 310 -32.36 1.23 -9.90
C ASN A 310 -32.11 0.06 -10.88
N MET A 311 -31.61 -1.09 -10.39
CA MET A 311 -31.68 -2.33 -11.17
C MET A 311 -33.13 -2.78 -11.34
N THR A 312 -33.60 -2.82 -12.59
CA THR A 312 -34.92 -3.37 -12.95
C THR A 312 -35.04 -4.86 -12.59
N SER A 313 -36.27 -5.34 -12.39
CA SER A 313 -36.56 -6.77 -12.18
C SER A 313 -35.99 -7.66 -13.30
N LYS A 314 -35.97 -7.18 -14.54
CA LYS A 314 -35.35 -7.86 -15.68
C LYS A 314 -33.83 -8.03 -15.50
N SER A 315 -33.11 -6.95 -15.17
CA SER A 315 -31.66 -7.01 -14.92
C SER A 315 -31.29 -7.86 -13.70
N MET A 316 -32.15 -7.93 -12.68
CA MET A 316 -31.95 -8.85 -11.54
C MET A 316 -32.07 -10.33 -11.95
N LYS A 317 -32.99 -10.66 -12.85
CA LYS A 317 -33.12 -12.03 -13.40
C LYS A 317 -31.89 -12.43 -14.21
N GLU A 318 -31.43 -11.55 -15.10
CA GLU A 318 -30.23 -11.76 -15.92
C GLU A 318 -28.97 -11.94 -15.06
N TYR A 319 -28.84 -11.20 -13.95
CA TYR A 319 -27.75 -11.37 -12.99
C TYR A 319 -27.78 -12.75 -12.31
N ARG A 320 -28.94 -13.20 -11.82
CA ARG A 320 -29.12 -14.53 -11.19
C ARG A 320 -28.88 -15.68 -12.16
N GLU A 321 -29.33 -15.56 -13.41
CA GLU A 321 -29.06 -16.55 -14.46
C GLU A 321 -27.56 -16.68 -14.76
N ASN A 322 -26.83 -15.55 -14.79
CA ASN A 322 -25.37 -15.54 -14.92
C ASN A 322 -24.69 -16.19 -13.70
N GLU A 323 -25.13 -15.88 -12.48
CA GLU A 323 -24.64 -16.45 -11.24
C GLU A 323 -24.75 -17.98 -11.18
N LEU A 324 -25.94 -18.52 -11.47
CA LEU A 324 -26.19 -19.96 -11.55
C LEU A 324 -25.32 -20.65 -12.61
N LYS A 325 -25.06 -19.97 -13.73
CA LYS A 325 -24.16 -20.46 -14.78
C LYS A 325 -22.71 -20.57 -14.29
N TRP A 326 -22.20 -19.59 -13.54
CA TRP A 326 -20.87 -19.67 -12.92
C TRP A 326 -20.78 -20.82 -11.92
N LEU A 327 -21.75 -20.95 -11.01
CA LEU A 327 -21.81 -22.05 -10.03
C LEU A 327 -21.87 -23.42 -10.71
N SER A 328 -22.65 -23.58 -11.78
CA SER A 328 -22.72 -24.83 -12.54
C SER A 328 -21.43 -25.16 -13.30
N ILE A 329 -20.55 -24.19 -13.56
CA ILE A 329 -19.26 -24.48 -14.23
C ILE A 329 -18.21 -24.87 -13.19
N VAL A 330 -18.06 -24.06 -12.12
CA VAL A 330 -17.09 -24.31 -11.03
C VAL A 330 -17.34 -25.66 -10.33
N SER A 331 -18.59 -26.14 -10.29
CA SER A 331 -18.94 -27.43 -9.69
C SER A 331 -18.78 -28.65 -10.61
N LYS A 332 -18.64 -28.48 -11.93
CA LYS A 332 -18.71 -29.59 -12.91
C LYS A 332 -17.46 -29.76 -13.77
N LEU A 333 -16.67 -28.71 -13.96
CA LEU A 333 -15.50 -28.73 -14.84
C LEU A 333 -14.22 -28.49 -14.03
N ASP A 334 -13.07 -28.97 -14.54
CA ASP A 334 -11.76 -28.64 -13.97
C ASP A 334 -11.23 -27.31 -14.52
N ALA A 335 -10.39 -26.63 -13.73
CA ALA A 335 -9.85 -25.32 -14.10
C ALA A 335 -8.93 -25.38 -15.33
N GLY A 336 -8.27 -26.51 -15.60
CA GLY A 336 -7.37 -26.69 -16.75
C GLY A 336 -8.11 -26.78 -18.08
N THR A 337 -9.27 -27.47 -18.11
CA THR A 337 -10.20 -27.49 -19.24
C THR A 337 -10.84 -26.13 -19.43
N VAL A 338 -11.32 -25.51 -18.35
CA VAL A 338 -11.97 -24.18 -18.40
C VAL A 338 -11.03 -23.10 -18.95
N LYS A 339 -9.74 -23.14 -18.59
CA LYS A 339 -8.72 -22.19 -19.12
C LYS A 339 -8.48 -22.26 -20.63
N LYS A 340 -8.95 -23.32 -21.31
CA LYS A 340 -8.88 -23.49 -22.76
C LYS A 340 -10.14 -23.05 -23.50
N ASP A 341 -11.26 -22.81 -22.79
CA ASP A 341 -12.50 -22.40 -23.44
C ASP A 341 -12.53 -20.89 -23.73
N ALA A 342 -12.45 -20.53 -25.02
CA ALA A 342 -12.56 -19.14 -25.48
C ALA A 342 -13.90 -18.46 -25.10
N LYS A 343 -15.00 -19.21 -24.95
CA LYS A 343 -16.28 -18.67 -24.45
C LYS A 343 -16.17 -18.31 -22.98
N PHE A 344 -15.45 -19.12 -22.19
CA PHE A 344 -15.20 -18.82 -20.79
C PHE A 344 -14.21 -17.65 -20.63
N LYS A 345 -13.15 -17.59 -21.46
CA LYS A 345 -12.24 -16.41 -21.57
C LYS A 345 -13.05 -15.12 -21.77
N LYS A 346 -14.02 -15.13 -22.70
CA LYS A 346 -14.95 -14.01 -22.92
C LYS A 346 -15.86 -13.74 -21.70
N MET A 347 -16.34 -14.78 -21.04
CA MET A 347 -17.21 -14.65 -19.86
C MET A 347 -16.47 -14.03 -18.66
N VAL A 348 -15.21 -14.44 -18.40
CA VAL A 348 -14.33 -13.80 -17.41
C VAL A 348 -14.08 -12.34 -17.76
N ARG A 349 -13.71 -12.03 -19.01
CA ARG A 349 -13.46 -10.65 -19.44
C ARG A 349 -14.69 -9.76 -19.32
N ASN A 350 -15.89 -10.32 -19.47
CA ASN A 350 -17.18 -9.63 -19.23
C ASN A 350 -17.50 -9.40 -17.74
N GLY A 351 -16.75 -10.03 -16.82
CA GLY A 351 -16.83 -9.83 -15.37
C GLY A 351 -17.53 -10.96 -14.61
N ILE A 352 -17.00 -11.25 -13.43
CA ILE A 352 -17.54 -12.25 -12.51
C ILE A 352 -18.57 -11.57 -11.57
N PRO A 353 -19.76 -12.16 -11.32
CA PRO A 353 -20.70 -11.65 -10.32
C PRO A 353 -20.09 -11.67 -8.91
N GLY A 354 -20.37 -10.64 -8.09
CA GLY A 354 -19.72 -10.46 -6.78
C GLY A 354 -19.92 -11.66 -5.84
N SER A 355 -21.13 -12.18 -5.78
CA SER A 355 -21.54 -13.29 -4.92
C SER A 355 -20.85 -14.63 -5.19
N VAL A 356 -20.26 -14.83 -6.39
CA VAL A 356 -19.52 -16.06 -6.75
C VAL A 356 -18.01 -15.85 -6.86
N ARG A 357 -17.54 -14.60 -6.73
CA ARG A 357 -16.13 -14.23 -6.96
C ARG A 357 -15.15 -15.05 -6.11
N SER A 358 -15.43 -15.24 -4.82
CA SER A 358 -14.65 -16.12 -3.93
C SER A 358 -14.41 -17.50 -4.55
N LYS A 359 -15.50 -18.21 -4.91
CA LYS A 359 -15.43 -19.57 -5.45
C LYS A 359 -14.74 -19.61 -6.81
N VAL A 360 -15.02 -18.64 -7.68
CA VAL A 360 -14.44 -18.60 -9.03
C VAL A 360 -12.93 -18.27 -8.97
N TRP A 361 -12.49 -17.36 -8.11
CA TRP A 361 -11.07 -17.05 -7.94
C TRP A 361 -10.29 -18.22 -7.33
N GLN A 362 -10.81 -18.85 -6.28
CA GLN A 362 -10.23 -20.06 -5.69
C GLN A 362 -10.09 -21.19 -6.74
N PHE A 363 -11.15 -21.42 -7.53
CA PHE A 363 -11.16 -22.37 -8.63
C PHE A 363 -10.13 -22.06 -9.73
N LEU A 364 -10.08 -20.81 -10.23
CA LEU A 364 -9.17 -20.42 -11.31
C LEU A 364 -7.70 -20.36 -10.85
N ALA A 365 -7.45 -19.98 -9.60
CA ALA A 365 -6.14 -20.07 -8.97
C ALA A 365 -5.71 -21.53 -8.72
N GLY A 366 -6.67 -22.42 -8.47
CA GLY A 366 -6.47 -23.76 -7.95
C GLY A 366 -5.89 -23.71 -6.53
N SER A 367 -6.48 -22.90 -5.65
CA SER A 367 -6.05 -22.77 -4.26
C SER A 367 -6.23 -24.06 -3.46
N ASP A 368 -7.24 -24.86 -3.80
CA ASP A 368 -7.49 -26.16 -3.18
C ASP A 368 -6.33 -27.16 -3.38
N ASP A 369 -5.54 -27.02 -4.45
CA ASP A 369 -4.36 -27.87 -4.69
C ASP A 369 -3.26 -27.70 -3.61
N TYR A 370 -3.25 -26.55 -2.92
CA TYR A 370 -2.34 -26.27 -1.81
C TYR A 370 -2.94 -26.63 -0.44
N ARG A 371 -4.27 -26.68 -0.35
CA ARG A 371 -5.01 -26.71 0.91
C ARG A 371 -4.76 -28.01 1.66
N LYS A 372 -4.35 -27.86 2.92
CA LYS A 372 -4.09 -28.97 3.86
C LYS A 372 -4.92 -28.76 5.11
N ALA A 373 -5.78 -29.72 5.45
CA ALA A 373 -6.66 -29.63 6.61
C ALA A 373 -5.87 -29.37 7.91
N GLY A 374 -6.29 -28.37 8.68
CA GLY A 374 -5.64 -27.93 9.94
C GLY A 374 -4.28 -27.25 9.78
N GLN A 375 -3.71 -27.18 8.57
CA GLN A 375 -2.37 -26.61 8.36
C GLN A 375 -2.34 -25.10 8.62
N PHE A 376 -3.44 -24.38 8.35
CA PHE A 376 -3.56 -22.96 8.64
C PHE A 376 -3.52 -22.69 10.16
N ASP A 377 -4.31 -23.43 10.94
CA ASP A 377 -4.35 -23.29 12.40
C ASP A 377 -2.96 -23.54 13.03
N ILE A 378 -2.27 -24.61 12.59
CA ILE A 378 -0.89 -24.92 12.99
C ILE A 378 0.08 -23.76 12.67
N LEU A 379 -0.13 -23.02 11.58
CA LEU A 379 0.71 -21.87 11.21
C LEU A 379 0.39 -20.62 12.06
N VAL A 380 -0.87 -20.43 12.45
CA VAL A 380 -1.31 -19.33 13.32
C VAL A 380 -0.79 -19.53 14.75
N GLU A 381 -0.72 -20.77 15.24
CA GLU A 381 -0.19 -21.11 16.56
C GLU A 381 1.35 -21.03 16.70
N LYS A 382 2.08 -20.91 15.58
CA LYS A 382 3.55 -20.84 15.62
C LYS A 382 4.08 -19.62 16.40
N PRO A 383 5.25 -19.76 17.08
CA PRO A 383 5.85 -18.69 17.85
C PRO A 383 6.17 -17.46 17.00
N LYS A 384 6.00 -16.27 17.60
CA LYS A 384 6.22 -14.98 16.93
C LYS A 384 7.67 -14.83 16.46
N THR A 385 7.84 -14.34 15.24
CA THR A 385 9.14 -14.01 14.62
C THR A 385 9.28 -12.50 14.45
N LYS A 386 10.51 -12.01 14.22
CA LYS A 386 10.81 -10.56 14.11
C LYS A 386 10.04 -9.86 12.98
N ILE A 387 9.65 -10.58 11.93
CA ILE A 387 8.88 -10.05 10.80
C ILE A 387 7.47 -9.59 11.22
N TYR A 388 6.93 -10.08 12.34
CA TYR A 388 5.60 -9.70 12.83
C TYR A 388 5.51 -8.20 13.13
N ASP A 389 6.59 -7.59 13.63
CA ASP A 389 6.65 -6.14 13.88
C ASP A 389 6.68 -5.32 12.58
N VAL A 390 7.09 -5.92 11.46
CA VAL A 390 7.02 -5.31 10.13
C VAL A 390 5.58 -5.39 9.60
N ILE A 391 4.95 -6.55 9.72
CA ILE A 391 3.55 -6.81 9.33
C ILE A 391 2.60 -5.85 10.08
N GLU A 392 2.70 -5.75 11.40
CA GLU A 392 1.85 -4.86 12.23
C GLU A 392 1.92 -3.38 11.81
N ARG A 393 3.09 -2.92 11.33
CA ARG A 393 3.25 -1.53 10.83
C ARG A 393 2.61 -1.30 9.46
N ASP A 394 2.38 -2.34 8.66
CA ASP A 394 1.78 -2.22 7.32
C ASP A 394 0.26 -2.46 7.32
N ILE A 395 -0.26 -3.25 8.27
CA ILE A 395 -1.71 -3.47 8.48
C ILE A 395 -2.48 -2.15 8.52
N ALA A 396 -2.01 -1.18 9.31
CA ALA A 396 -2.67 0.13 9.45
C ALA A 396 -2.67 1.00 8.17
N ARG A 397 -2.00 0.55 7.09
CA ARG A 397 -1.95 1.21 5.77
C ARG A 397 -2.74 0.46 4.70
N CYS A 398 -3.28 -0.72 5.03
CA CYS A 398 -4.07 -1.53 4.11
C CYS A 398 -5.54 -1.11 4.20
N TYR A 399 -6.02 -0.41 3.18
CA TYR A 399 -7.41 0.06 3.06
C TYR A 399 -7.96 0.83 4.29
N PRO A 400 -7.25 1.86 4.79
CA PRO A 400 -7.66 2.62 5.99
C PRO A 400 -8.95 3.43 5.80
N ASP A 401 -9.43 3.53 4.57
CA ASP A 401 -10.65 4.16 4.09
C ASP A 401 -11.80 3.17 3.84
N HIS A 402 -11.65 1.90 4.26
CA HIS A 402 -12.64 0.84 4.10
C HIS A 402 -13.15 0.35 5.46
N THR A 403 -14.47 0.18 5.60
CA THR A 403 -15.14 -0.13 6.88
C THR A 403 -14.56 -1.35 7.61
N GLN A 404 -14.23 -2.42 6.88
CA GLN A 404 -13.64 -3.65 7.44
C GLN A 404 -12.23 -3.43 8.06
N PHE A 405 -11.47 -2.42 7.62
CA PHE A 405 -10.04 -2.25 7.97
C PHE A 405 -9.71 -0.90 8.63
N MET A 406 -10.61 0.08 8.62
CA MET A 406 -10.37 1.41 9.19
C MET A 406 -10.14 1.41 10.70
N ASP A 407 -10.81 0.51 11.43
CA ASP A 407 -10.72 0.43 12.88
C ASP A 407 -9.36 -0.10 13.34
N LYS A 408 -8.63 0.74 14.08
CA LYS A 408 -7.34 0.36 14.68
C LYS A 408 -7.54 -0.82 15.63
N LYS A 409 -6.95 -1.98 15.30
CA LYS A 409 -7.12 -3.26 15.98
C LYS A 409 -8.56 -3.82 15.92
N GLY A 410 -9.37 -3.36 14.96
CA GLY A 410 -10.65 -3.94 14.59
C GLY A 410 -10.50 -5.34 13.97
N GLN A 411 -11.60 -6.03 13.70
CA GLN A 411 -11.55 -7.45 13.30
C GLN A 411 -10.81 -7.67 11.97
N GLY A 412 -11.12 -6.90 10.92
CA GLY A 412 -10.42 -7.05 9.63
C GLY A 412 -8.92 -6.76 9.70
N GLN A 413 -8.46 -5.87 10.60
CA GLN A 413 -7.03 -5.71 10.86
C GLN A 413 -6.41 -6.94 11.54
N LYS A 414 -7.14 -7.63 12.42
CA LYS A 414 -6.68 -8.91 13.01
C LYS A 414 -6.66 -10.03 11.99
N ASP A 415 -7.66 -10.11 11.12
CA ASP A 415 -7.75 -11.13 10.06
C ASP A 415 -6.60 -10.96 9.05
N LEU A 416 -6.36 -9.71 8.62
CA LEU A 416 -5.20 -9.34 7.80
C LEU A 416 -3.87 -9.70 8.49
N SER A 417 -3.76 -9.43 9.79
CA SER A 417 -2.62 -9.84 10.62
C SER A 417 -2.41 -11.35 10.61
N MET A 418 -3.50 -12.11 10.78
CA MET A 418 -3.48 -13.57 10.90
C MET A 418 -2.99 -14.23 9.60
N VAL A 419 -3.54 -13.83 8.45
CA VAL A 419 -3.13 -14.35 7.14
C VAL A 419 -1.66 -14.05 6.86
N LEU A 420 -1.23 -12.79 7.00
CA LEU A 420 0.15 -12.39 6.68
C LEU A 420 1.19 -13.07 7.58
N LYS A 421 0.87 -13.26 8.86
CA LYS A 421 1.72 -14.01 9.81
C LYS A 421 1.79 -15.48 9.44
N ALA A 422 0.64 -16.13 9.20
CA ALA A 422 0.60 -17.51 8.75
C ALA A 422 1.39 -17.72 7.44
N TYR A 423 1.30 -16.78 6.50
CA TYR A 423 2.06 -16.81 5.25
C TYR A 423 3.58 -16.71 5.49
N SER A 424 4.03 -15.77 6.32
CA SER A 424 5.46 -15.64 6.67
C SER A 424 6.04 -16.88 7.36
N GLN A 425 5.17 -17.67 8.01
CA GLN A 425 5.51 -18.95 8.66
C GLN A 425 5.38 -20.17 7.73
N TYR A 426 4.69 -20.02 6.60
CA TYR A 426 4.53 -21.03 5.56
C TYR A 426 5.71 -20.97 4.57
N ASN A 427 6.04 -19.76 4.09
CA ASN A 427 7.17 -19.51 3.21
C ASN A 427 8.27 -18.75 3.94
N SER A 428 9.06 -19.44 4.76
CA SER A 428 10.13 -18.85 5.57
C SER A 428 11.33 -18.33 4.76
N HIS A 429 11.41 -18.60 3.45
CA HIS A 429 12.46 -18.05 2.58
C HIS A 429 12.07 -16.68 2.02
N LEU A 430 10.79 -16.47 1.71
CA LEU A 430 10.24 -15.20 1.24
C LEU A 430 9.79 -14.30 2.40
N GLU A 431 9.44 -14.90 3.54
CA GLU A 431 8.79 -14.29 4.70
C GLU A 431 7.58 -13.41 4.31
N TYR A 432 7.71 -12.09 4.47
CA TYR A 432 6.70 -11.10 4.16
C TYR A 432 7.35 -9.91 3.45
N CYS A 433 6.75 -9.48 2.35
CA CYS A 433 7.17 -8.32 1.57
C CYS A 433 6.06 -7.28 1.50
N GLN A 434 6.44 -6.00 1.62
CA GLN A 434 5.48 -4.90 1.63
C GLN A 434 4.73 -4.81 0.29
N GLY A 435 3.40 -4.73 0.37
CA GLY A 435 2.50 -4.88 -0.78
C GLY A 435 1.60 -6.11 -0.66
N MET A 436 2.08 -7.21 -0.05
CA MET A 436 1.26 -8.41 0.22
C MET A 436 -0.01 -8.08 1.02
N GLY A 437 0.05 -7.14 1.96
CA GLY A 437 -1.13 -6.71 2.75
C GLY A 437 -2.25 -6.10 1.90
N ARG A 438 -1.94 -5.46 0.76
CA ARG A 438 -2.95 -4.98 -0.19
C ARG A 438 -3.62 -6.12 -0.95
N LEU A 439 -2.86 -7.17 -1.30
CA LEU A 439 -3.42 -8.38 -1.92
C LEU A 439 -4.38 -9.08 -0.94
N VAL A 440 -3.92 -9.33 0.28
CA VAL A 440 -4.71 -10.00 1.34
C VAL A 440 -5.94 -9.19 1.72
N GLY A 441 -5.84 -7.87 1.87
CA GLY A 441 -7.01 -7.04 2.18
C GLY A 441 -8.09 -7.10 1.10
N LEU A 442 -7.73 -7.14 -0.18
CA LEU A 442 -8.68 -7.35 -1.28
C LEU A 442 -9.32 -8.74 -1.23
N MET A 443 -8.55 -9.79 -0.92
CA MET A 443 -9.08 -11.15 -0.79
C MET A 443 -10.06 -11.27 0.39
N LEU A 444 -9.73 -10.67 1.54
CA LEU A 444 -10.58 -10.62 2.75
C LEU A 444 -11.89 -9.83 2.55
N MET A 445 -11.98 -8.96 1.54
CA MET A 445 -13.25 -8.33 1.14
C MET A 445 -14.16 -9.27 0.35
N GLN A 446 -13.67 -10.45 -0.06
CA GLN A 446 -14.40 -11.40 -0.92
C GLN A 446 -14.61 -12.77 -0.28
N MET A 447 -13.77 -13.19 0.68
CA MET A 447 -13.79 -14.54 1.27
C MET A 447 -13.26 -14.59 2.70
N THR A 448 -13.38 -15.76 3.33
CA THR A 448 -12.95 -15.96 4.73
C THR A 448 -11.42 -15.95 4.90
N VAL A 449 -10.96 -15.95 6.15
CA VAL A 449 -9.54 -15.87 6.52
C VAL A 449 -8.71 -17.05 5.98
N GLU A 450 -9.21 -18.28 6.12
CA GLU A 450 -8.48 -19.48 5.66
C GLU A 450 -8.46 -19.57 4.11
N GLU A 451 -9.58 -19.29 3.46
CA GLU A 451 -9.68 -19.21 1.99
C GLU A 451 -8.71 -18.17 1.43
N THR A 452 -8.65 -17.00 2.06
CA THR A 452 -7.71 -15.93 1.70
C THR A 452 -6.26 -16.38 1.83
N PHE A 453 -5.91 -17.12 2.90
CA PHE A 453 -4.57 -17.66 3.06
C PHE A 453 -4.18 -18.62 1.92
N TRP A 454 -5.05 -19.57 1.55
CA TRP A 454 -4.76 -20.50 0.47
C TRP A 454 -4.77 -19.84 -0.92
N LEU A 455 -5.63 -18.85 -1.13
CA LEU A 455 -5.61 -18.05 -2.36
C LEU A 455 -4.33 -17.20 -2.46
N LEU A 456 -3.82 -16.65 -1.35
CA LEU A 456 -2.54 -15.94 -1.31
C LEU A 456 -1.38 -16.86 -1.69
N VAL A 457 -1.33 -18.07 -1.12
CA VAL A 457 -0.32 -19.09 -1.47
C VAL A 457 -0.35 -19.40 -2.97
N ALA A 458 -1.51 -19.74 -3.52
CA ALA A 458 -1.65 -20.04 -4.95
C ALA A 458 -1.31 -18.83 -5.84
N THR A 459 -1.66 -17.61 -5.41
CA THR A 459 -1.37 -16.37 -6.13
C THR A 459 0.14 -16.13 -6.22
N ILE A 460 0.87 -16.24 -5.11
CA ILE A 460 2.32 -16.00 -5.09
C ILE A 460 3.06 -17.12 -5.81
N ASP A 461 2.73 -18.39 -5.52
CA ASP A 461 3.49 -19.52 -6.07
C ASP A 461 3.30 -19.70 -7.59
N ARG A 462 2.07 -19.49 -8.10
CA ARG A 462 1.72 -19.75 -9.52
C ARG A 462 1.72 -18.54 -10.44
N TYR A 463 1.47 -17.34 -9.92
CA TYR A 463 1.25 -16.14 -10.75
C TYR A 463 2.24 -15.01 -10.46
N MET A 464 2.73 -14.92 -9.22
CA MET A 464 3.63 -13.85 -8.77
C MET A 464 4.95 -14.40 -8.20
N ASN A 465 5.46 -15.47 -8.81
CA ASN A 465 6.75 -16.04 -8.44
C ASN A 465 7.89 -15.02 -8.70
N GLY A 466 8.88 -14.94 -7.82
CA GLY A 466 10.01 -14.00 -7.93
C GLY A 466 9.70 -12.53 -7.61
N TYR A 467 8.43 -12.09 -7.62
CA TYR A 467 8.06 -10.68 -7.43
C TYR A 467 8.44 -10.09 -6.09
N PHE A 468 8.26 -10.86 -5.02
CA PHE A 468 8.42 -10.39 -3.64
C PHE A 468 9.82 -10.68 -3.06
N THR A 469 10.76 -11.14 -3.90
CA THR A 469 12.14 -11.41 -3.49
C THR A 469 12.85 -10.13 -3.02
N PRO A 470 13.83 -10.21 -2.10
CA PRO A 470 14.56 -9.02 -1.63
C PRO A 470 15.27 -8.24 -2.75
N THR A 471 15.61 -8.92 -3.84
CA THR A 471 16.22 -8.30 -5.02
C THR A 471 15.19 -7.78 -6.02
N LEU A 472 13.92 -8.19 -5.95
CA LEU A 472 12.86 -7.84 -6.91
C LEU A 472 13.22 -8.23 -8.37
N SER A 473 13.77 -9.43 -8.55
CA SER A 473 14.29 -9.92 -9.84
C SER A 473 13.24 -10.00 -10.95
N GLN A 474 12.08 -10.60 -10.68
CA GLN A 474 11.01 -10.72 -11.68
C GLN A 474 10.50 -9.33 -12.11
N LEU A 475 10.28 -8.45 -11.14
CA LEU A 475 9.81 -7.08 -11.38
C LEU A 475 10.76 -6.26 -12.26
N ARG A 476 12.07 -6.51 -12.16
CA ARG A 476 13.11 -5.95 -13.06
C ARG A 476 12.89 -6.37 -14.51
N ILE A 477 12.72 -7.68 -14.72
CA ILE A 477 12.50 -8.29 -16.03
C ILE A 477 11.22 -7.72 -16.65
N ASP A 478 10.15 -7.61 -15.86
CA ASP A 478 8.87 -7.04 -16.33
C ASP A 478 8.98 -5.56 -16.69
N ALA A 479 9.74 -4.78 -15.91
CA ALA A 479 9.98 -3.38 -16.19
C ALA A 479 10.74 -3.18 -17.50
N TYR A 480 11.74 -4.02 -17.77
CA TYR A 480 12.41 -4.05 -19.07
C TYR A 480 11.42 -4.42 -20.20
N ILE A 481 10.61 -5.47 -20.01
CA ILE A 481 9.61 -5.92 -21.00
C ILE A 481 8.61 -4.80 -21.30
N ILE A 482 8.06 -4.10 -20.30
CA ILE A 482 7.18 -2.93 -20.53
C ILE A 482 7.92 -1.83 -21.27
N GLY A 483 9.17 -1.52 -20.93
CA GLY A 483 9.96 -0.52 -21.63
C GLY A 483 10.07 -0.82 -23.14
N GLN A 484 10.39 -2.07 -23.49
CA GLN A 484 10.49 -2.49 -24.90
C GLN A 484 9.12 -2.53 -25.59
N LEU A 485 8.07 -3.06 -24.94
CA LEU A 485 6.71 -3.08 -25.49
C LEU A 485 6.13 -1.66 -25.68
N LEU A 486 6.52 -0.70 -24.84
CA LEU A 486 6.16 0.70 -24.99
C LEU A 486 6.90 1.37 -26.15
N LYS A 487 8.18 1.03 -26.37
CA LYS A 487 8.93 1.45 -27.57
C LYS A 487 8.29 0.92 -28.86
N ASP A 488 7.89 -0.35 -28.88
CA ASP A 488 7.24 -0.98 -30.03
C ASP A 488 5.88 -0.33 -30.36
N LYS A 489 5.06 -0.03 -29.34
CA LYS A 489 3.67 0.44 -29.53
C LYS A 489 3.53 1.97 -29.56
N ASN A 490 4.37 2.70 -28.84
CA ASN A 490 4.26 4.15 -28.67
C ASN A 490 5.66 4.80 -28.48
N PRO A 491 6.52 4.77 -29.52
CA PRO A 491 7.93 5.17 -29.41
C PRO A 491 8.11 6.61 -28.92
N LYS A 492 7.21 7.53 -29.30
CA LYS A 492 7.25 8.93 -28.84
C LYS A 492 7.08 9.07 -27.32
N LEU A 493 6.20 8.26 -26.73
CA LEU A 493 5.98 8.28 -25.28
C LEU A 493 7.15 7.59 -24.55
N ALA A 494 7.68 6.49 -25.10
CA ALA A 494 8.87 5.85 -24.57
C ALA A 494 10.07 6.83 -24.57
N GLU A 495 10.33 7.50 -25.69
CA GLU A 495 11.38 8.52 -25.83
C GLU A 495 11.18 9.71 -24.87
N HIS A 496 9.94 10.19 -24.69
CA HIS A 496 9.64 11.27 -23.74
C HIS A 496 9.94 10.88 -22.29
N LEU A 497 9.62 9.65 -21.89
CA LEU A 497 9.92 9.13 -20.55
C LEU A 497 11.43 8.92 -20.36
N GLU A 498 12.12 8.35 -21.35
CA GLU A 498 13.58 8.13 -21.29
C GLU A 498 14.37 9.44 -21.28
N ASN A 499 13.98 10.43 -22.08
CA ASN A 499 14.58 11.77 -22.06
C ASN A 499 14.32 12.54 -20.75
N ASN A 500 13.40 12.06 -19.92
CA ASN A 500 13.10 12.59 -18.59
C ASN A 500 13.59 11.66 -17.46
N ASP A 501 14.45 10.66 -17.72
CA ASP A 501 14.94 9.70 -16.73
C ASP A 501 13.81 8.93 -15.97
N VAL A 502 12.64 8.76 -16.59
CA VAL A 502 11.49 8.04 -16.00
C VAL A 502 11.54 6.57 -16.42
N LEU A 503 12.20 5.75 -15.61
CA LEU A 503 12.34 4.32 -15.88
C LEU A 503 11.06 3.52 -15.53
N PRO A 504 10.68 2.49 -16.31
CA PRO A 504 9.44 1.73 -16.07
C PRO A 504 9.29 1.15 -14.66
N ILE A 505 10.41 0.74 -14.05
CA ILE A 505 10.45 0.18 -12.69
C ILE A 505 9.89 1.14 -11.63
N MET A 506 9.96 2.46 -11.86
CA MET A 506 9.53 3.50 -10.90
C MET A 506 8.02 3.54 -10.69
N TYR A 507 7.23 3.18 -11.71
CA TYR A 507 5.75 3.12 -11.63
C TYR A 507 5.22 1.67 -11.58
N ILE A 508 5.85 0.73 -12.30
CA ILE A 508 5.44 -0.68 -12.31
C ILE A 508 5.57 -1.33 -10.93
N ALA A 509 6.54 -0.94 -10.10
CA ALA A 509 6.64 -1.44 -8.73
C ALA A 509 5.38 -1.18 -7.92
N GLN A 510 4.76 -0.01 -8.11
CA GLN A 510 3.46 0.29 -7.52
C GLN A 510 2.36 -0.58 -8.13
N TRP A 511 2.33 -0.71 -9.46
CA TRP A 511 1.27 -1.44 -10.15
C TRP A 511 1.29 -2.94 -9.86
N PHE A 512 2.43 -3.62 -9.99
CA PHE A 512 2.48 -5.09 -10.00
C PHE A 512 2.53 -5.66 -8.58
N LEU A 513 3.34 -5.10 -7.65
CA LEU A 513 3.44 -5.61 -6.27
C LEU A 513 2.14 -5.46 -5.46
N THR A 514 1.21 -4.61 -5.92
CA THR A 514 -0.14 -4.49 -5.32
C THR A 514 -1.26 -4.86 -6.30
N ALA A 515 -0.95 -5.54 -7.41
CA ALA A 515 -1.91 -5.98 -8.43
C ALA A 515 -2.96 -4.92 -8.76
N PHE A 516 -2.48 -3.70 -9.07
CA PHE A 516 -3.24 -2.50 -9.44
C PHE A 516 -4.21 -1.92 -8.39
N THR A 517 -4.35 -2.51 -7.20
CA THR A 517 -5.27 -2.07 -6.12
C THR A 517 -5.06 -0.64 -5.62
N MET A 518 -3.88 -0.06 -5.84
CA MET A 518 -3.53 1.32 -5.46
C MET A 518 -3.56 2.33 -6.62
N THR A 519 -4.07 1.94 -7.79
CA THR A 519 -4.02 2.78 -9.01
C THR A 519 -5.34 2.79 -9.78
N LEU A 520 -6.12 1.71 -9.71
CA LEU A 520 -7.38 1.61 -10.45
C LEU A 520 -8.62 1.92 -9.59
N PRO A 521 -9.71 2.43 -10.20
CA PRO A 521 -11.05 2.38 -9.62
C PRO A 521 -11.41 0.94 -9.20
N TRP A 522 -12.21 0.77 -8.16
CA TRP A 522 -12.43 -0.55 -7.55
C TRP A 522 -13.08 -1.56 -8.49
N ASP A 523 -14.09 -1.14 -9.27
CA ASP A 523 -14.66 -1.94 -10.36
C ASP A 523 -13.59 -2.47 -11.33
N SER A 524 -12.64 -1.62 -11.70
CA SER A 524 -11.53 -1.95 -12.60
C SER A 524 -10.54 -2.90 -11.93
N VAL A 525 -10.27 -2.73 -10.63
CA VAL A 525 -9.46 -3.68 -9.83
C VAL A 525 -10.08 -5.08 -9.89
N LEU A 526 -11.37 -5.22 -9.54
CA LEU A 526 -12.05 -6.51 -9.52
C LEU A 526 -12.03 -7.19 -10.89
N ARG A 527 -12.25 -6.43 -11.96
CA ARG A 527 -12.26 -6.96 -13.34
C ARG A 527 -10.86 -7.29 -13.87
N VAL A 528 -9.81 -6.58 -13.45
CA VAL A 528 -8.40 -6.96 -13.71
C VAL A 528 -8.05 -8.25 -12.97
N TRP A 529 -8.50 -8.43 -11.73
CA TRP A 529 -8.28 -9.65 -10.95
C TRP A 529 -9.04 -10.86 -11.51
N ASP A 530 -10.29 -10.67 -11.93
CA ASP A 530 -11.08 -11.68 -12.65
C ASP A 530 -10.30 -12.23 -13.85
N ALA A 531 -9.77 -11.34 -14.70
CA ALA A 531 -8.97 -11.71 -15.87
C ALA A 531 -7.59 -12.29 -15.50
N PHE A 532 -6.93 -11.78 -14.46
CA PHE A 532 -5.61 -12.22 -14.00
C PHE A 532 -5.60 -13.68 -13.55
N TYR A 533 -6.61 -14.15 -12.81
CA TYR A 533 -6.67 -15.58 -12.45
C TYR A 533 -6.93 -16.51 -13.64
N PHE A 534 -7.50 -16.00 -14.74
CA PHE A 534 -7.72 -16.77 -15.96
C PHE A 534 -6.51 -16.75 -16.92
N GLU A 535 -6.05 -15.56 -17.35
CA GLU A 535 -4.99 -15.35 -18.35
C GLU A 535 -3.58 -15.14 -17.76
N GLY A 536 -3.45 -15.06 -16.44
CA GLY A 536 -2.19 -14.86 -15.73
C GLY A 536 -1.58 -13.46 -15.88
N ILE A 537 -0.27 -13.38 -15.65
CA ILE A 537 0.49 -12.11 -15.62
C ILE A 537 0.49 -11.35 -16.97
N LYS A 538 0.11 -12.03 -18.07
CA LYS A 538 -0.16 -11.42 -19.41
C LYS A 538 -1.14 -10.24 -19.31
N VAL A 539 -2.08 -10.29 -18.37
CA VAL A 539 -3.04 -9.20 -18.09
C VAL A 539 -2.33 -7.94 -17.57
N PHE A 540 -1.35 -8.07 -16.68
CA PHE A 540 -0.66 -6.91 -16.10
C PHE A 540 0.11 -6.12 -17.18
N TYR A 541 0.71 -6.81 -18.14
CA TYR A 541 1.34 -6.15 -19.30
C TYR A 541 0.32 -5.41 -20.17
N ARG A 542 -0.82 -6.04 -20.50
CA ARG A 542 -1.90 -5.42 -21.29
C ARG A 542 -2.51 -4.20 -20.59
N VAL A 543 -2.81 -4.31 -19.30
CA VAL A 543 -3.34 -3.21 -18.48
C VAL A 543 -2.34 -2.05 -18.39
N SER A 544 -1.06 -2.33 -18.19
CA SER A 544 0.00 -1.30 -18.19
C SER A 544 0.04 -0.53 -19.51
N LEU A 545 0.09 -1.25 -20.64
CA LEU A 545 0.15 -0.63 -21.95
C LEU A 545 -1.13 0.16 -22.28
N ALA A 546 -2.29 -0.30 -21.82
CA ALA A 546 -3.55 0.43 -21.93
C ALA A 546 -3.56 1.71 -21.09
N ILE A 547 -3.05 1.68 -19.85
CA ILE A 547 -2.86 2.87 -19.02
C ILE A 547 -1.98 3.90 -19.75
N MET A 548 -0.84 3.46 -20.30
CA MET A 548 0.09 4.33 -21.03
C MET A 548 -0.52 4.91 -22.32
N ASP A 549 -1.38 4.16 -23.01
CA ASP A 549 -2.07 4.64 -24.23
C ASP A 549 -3.20 5.63 -23.89
N ILE A 550 -4.04 5.32 -22.90
CA ILE A 550 -5.11 6.20 -22.40
C ILE A 550 -4.54 7.53 -21.88
N CYS A 551 -3.42 7.49 -21.16
CA CYS A 551 -2.82 8.68 -20.54
C CYS A 551 -1.85 9.43 -21.47
N LYS A 552 -1.58 8.91 -22.67
CA LYS A 552 -0.52 9.36 -23.60
C LYS A 552 -0.50 10.86 -23.82
N ASP A 553 -1.65 11.45 -24.16
CA ASP A 553 -1.70 12.86 -24.54
C ASP A 553 -1.46 13.79 -23.34
N HIS A 554 -1.86 13.38 -22.13
CA HIS A 554 -1.52 14.12 -20.91
C HIS A 554 -0.02 13.99 -20.59
N LEU A 555 0.53 12.78 -20.64
CA LEU A 555 1.95 12.52 -20.38
C LEU A 555 2.86 13.29 -21.33
N LEU A 556 2.52 13.38 -22.63
CA LEU A 556 3.30 14.09 -23.64
C LEU A 556 3.20 15.62 -23.57
N HIS A 557 2.03 16.17 -23.26
CA HIS A 557 1.77 17.62 -23.40
C HIS A 557 1.60 18.37 -22.06
N SER A 558 1.33 17.66 -20.97
CA SER A 558 1.07 18.23 -19.64
C SER A 558 2.09 17.83 -18.56
N CYS A 559 3.00 16.89 -18.87
CA CYS A 559 4.05 16.44 -17.96
C CYS A 559 5.45 16.61 -18.59
N PRO A 560 5.98 17.85 -18.68
CA PRO A 560 7.29 18.12 -19.29
C PRO A 560 8.50 17.66 -18.45
N THR A 561 8.33 17.33 -17.16
CA THR A 561 9.43 16.90 -16.27
C THR A 561 9.22 15.52 -15.64
N ASN A 562 10.32 14.88 -15.24
CA ASN A 562 10.36 13.65 -14.43
C ASN A 562 9.36 13.66 -13.25
N SER A 563 9.34 14.77 -12.49
CA SER A 563 8.50 14.90 -11.29
C SER A 563 7.01 14.90 -11.61
N GLU A 564 6.59 15.55 -12.69
CA GLU A 564 5.18 15.60 -13.13
C GLU A 564 4.76 14.24 -13.72
N LEU A 565 5.63 13.62 -14.54
CA LEU A 565 5.41 12.28 -15.10
C LEU A 565 5.21 11.23 -13.99
N LEU A 566 6.08 11.22 -12.98
CA LEU A 566 5.96 10.29 -11.86
C LEU A 566 4.78 10.63 -10.94
N ALA A 567 4.51 11.92 -10.68
CA ALA A 567 3.35 12.32 -9.89
C ALA A 567 2.04 11.84 -10.55
N PHE A 568 1.93 11.97 -11.87
CA PHE A 568 0.78 11.48 -12.62
C PHE A 568 0.72 9.95 -12.65
N LEU A 569 1.78 9.25 -13.07
CA LEU A 569 1.78 7.78 -13.21
C LEU A 569 1.54 7.02 -11.89
N LEU A 570 1.87 7.63 -10.74
CA LEU A 570 1.60 7.09 -9.42
C LEU A 570 0.21 7.47 -8.87
N HIS A 571 -0.45 8.49 -9.43
CA HIS A 571 -1.73 9.02 -8.95
C HIS A 571 -2.68 9.39 -10.11
N ILE A 572 -2.86 8.46 -11.06
CA ILE A 572 -3.68 8.68 -12.25
C ILE A 572 -5.14 8.91 -11.83
N PRO A 573 -5.82 9.97 -12.30
CA PRO A 573 -7.21 10.23 -11.93
C PRO A 573 -8.13 9.08 -12.35
N HIS A 574 -8.95 8.61 -11.42
CA HIS A 574 -9.84 7.45 -11.61
C HIS A 574 -10.78 7.55 -12.81
N GLU A 575 -11.11 8.76 -13.28
CA GLU A 575 -11.92 9.02 -14.47
C GLU A 575 -11.32 8.45 -15.76
N TYR A 576 -9.99 8.39 -15.88
CA TYR A 576 -9.30 7.82 -17.04
C TYR A 576 -9.40 6.28 -17.08
N LEU A 577 -9.54 5.63 -15.91
CA LEU A 577 -9.27 4.21 -15.73
C LEU A 577 -10.55 3.39 -15.40
N GLN A 578 -11.70 3.86 -15.85
CA GLN A 578 -13.00 3.19 -15.72
C GLN A 578 -13.00 1.82 -16.43
N PRO A 579 -13.79 0.83 -15.98
CA PRO A 579 -13.63 -0.58 -16.37
C PRO A 579 -13.69 -0.81 -17.88
N ASP A 580 -14.74 -0.28 -18.53
CA ASP A 580 -14.98 -0.48 -19.96
C ASP A 580 -13.87 0.16 -20.80
N THR A 581 -13.51 1.42 -20.49
CA THR A 581 -12.43 2.14 -21.18
C THR A 581 -11.07 1.45 -21.02
N LEU A 582 -10.73 1.02 -19.80
CA LEU A 582 -9.46 0.38 -19.51
C LEU A 582 -9.35 -1.01 -20.13
N LEU A 583 -10.36 -1.86 -19.94
CA LEU A 583 -10.29 -3.26 -20.34
C LEU A 583 -10.55 -3.48 -21.82
N ASP A 584 -11.43 -2.70 -22.47
CA ASP A 584 -11.54 -2.75 -23.93
C ASP A 584 -10.21 -2.33 -24.57
N THR A 585 -9.51 -1.35 -23.99
CA THR A 585 -8.18 -0.95 -24.47
C THR A 585 -7.15 -2.05 -24.19
N ALA A 586 -7.10 -2.61 -22.98
CA ALA A 586 -6.18 -3.69 -22.63
C ALA A 586 -6.37 -4.95 -23.48
N PHE A 587 -7.60 -5.37 -23.75
CA PHE A 587 -7.89 -6.57 -24.53
C PHE A 587 -7.81 -6.37 -26.05
N ARG A 588 -7.84 -5.13 -26.56
CA ARG A 588 -7.46 -4.79 -27.95
C ARG A 588 -5.95 -4.85 -28.20
N ILE A 589 -5.13 -4.76 -27.15
CA ILE A 589 -3.66 -4.83 -27.28
C ILE A 589 -3.27 -6.28 -27.57
N ASN A 590 -3.01 -6.56 -28.85
CA ASN A 590 -2.36 -7.81 -29.23
C ASN A 590 -0.95 -7.84 -28.62
N LEU A 591 -0.67 -8.91 -27.89
CA LEU A 591 0.54 -9.19 -27.16
C LEU A 591 0.69 -10.71 -27.12
N SER A 592 1.65 -11.21 -27.89
CA SER A 592 1.95 -12.63 -27.95
C SER A 592 2.82 -13.05 -26.77
N LYS A 593 2.78 -14.33 -26.42
CA LYS A 593 3.71 -14.92 -25.45
C LYS A 593 5.16 -14.86 -25.95
N THR A 594 5.38 -15.00 -27.26
CA THR A 594 6.71 -14.97 -27.88
C THR A 594 7.36 -13.58 -27.84
N ASP A 595 6.58 -12.48 -27.88
CA ASP A 595 7.10 -11.13 -27.62
C ASP A 595 7.60 -10.98 -26.18
N ILE A 596 6.82 -11.45 -25.19
CA ILE A 596 7.19 -11.42 -23.77
C ILE A 596 8.46 -12.26 -23.54
N GLU A 597 8.49 -13.50 -24.04
CA GLU A 597 9.65 -14.39 -23.93
C GLU A 597 10.90 -13.82 -24.63
N ARG A 598 10.74 -13.15 -25.79
CA ARG A 598 11.84 -12.49 -26.51
C ARG A 598 12.48 -11.40 -25.64
N TYR A 599 11.67 -10.57 -24.99
CA TYR A 599 12.17 -9.49 -24.15
C TYR A 599 12.66 -9.99 -22.78
N ALA A 600 12.05 -11.03 -22.20
CA ALA A 600 12.53 -11.68 -20.98
C ALA A 600 13.94 -12.28 -21.16
N LYS A 601 14.18 -12.98 -22.27
CA LYS A 601 15.50 -13.54 -22.61
C LYS A 601 16.55 -12.44 -22.79
N LYS A 602 16.20 -11.34 -23.45
CA LYS A 602 17.09 -10.18 -23.59
C LYS A 602 17.45 -9.56 -22.24
N ALA A 603 16.47 -9.33 -21.37
CA ALA A 603 16.68 -8.79 -20.02
C ALA A 603 17.71 -9.64 -19.25
N GLY A 604 17.55 -10.97 -19.22
CA GLY A 604 18.50 -11.87 -18.56
C GLY A 604 19.92 -11.85 -19.15
N THR A 605 20.07 -11.69 -20.47
CA THR A 605 21.40 -11.57 -21.10
C THR A 605 22.04 -10.20 -20.92
N GLU A 606 21.24 -9.13 -20.85
CA GLU A 606 21.71 -7.77 -20.64
C GLU A 606 22.10 -7.55 -19.17
N ASP A 607 21.32 -8.02 -18.19
CA ASP A 607 21.70 -8.00 -16.75
C ASP A 607 23.06 -8.71 -16.51
N ALA A 608 23.33 -9.81 -17.20
CA ALA A 608 24.60 -10.56 -17.10
C ALA A 608 25.82 -9.82 -17.69
N THR A 609 25.59 -8.82 -18.56
CA THR A 609 26.66 -8.00 -19.17
C THR A 609 26.69 -6.55 -18.65
N THR A 610 25.68 -6.13 -17.89
CA THR A 610 25.51 -4.74 -17.42
C THR A 610 25.70 -4.57 -15.91
N VAL A 611 26.66 -5.32 -15.34
CA VAL A 611 27.23 -5.10 -13.98
C VAL A 611 27.84 -3.68 -13.81
N GLY A 612 27.84 -2.85 -14.86
CA GLY A 612 28.29 -1.45 -14.85
C GLY A 612 27.31 -0.41 -15.42
N LEU A 613 26.01 -0.73 -15.61
CA LEU A 613 24.99 0.32 -15.83
C LEU A 613 24.44 0.82 -14.48
N PRO A 614 23.95 2.08 -14.38
CA PRO A 614 23.61 2.73 -13.11
C PRO A 614 22.29 2.20 -12.53
N PHE A 615 22.27 0.93 -12.12
CA PHE A 615 21.10 0.26 -11.56
C PHE A 615 21.10 0.18 -10.04
N GLU A 616 22.24 0.37 -9.37
CA GLU A 616 22.28 0.50 -7.90
C GLU A 616 21.43 1.66 -7.39
N ASP A 617 21.38 2.77 -8.14
CA ASP A 617 20.52 3.90 -7.81
C ASP A 617 19.04 3.59 -8.07
N GLY A 618 18.75 2.66 -9.00
CA GLY A 618 17.43 2.07 -9.20
C GLY A 618 16.97 1.23 -8.00
N ILE A 619 17.81 0.35 -7.45
CA ILE A 619 17.48 -0.46 -6.25
C ILE A 619 17.38 0.39 -4.99
N LYS A 620 18.27 1.39 -4.82
CA LYS A 620 18.12 2.39 -3.74
C LYS A 620 16.75 3.06 -3.86
N ASN A 621 16.38 3.53 -5.05
CA ASN A 621 15.04 4.06 -5.31
C ASN A 621 13.91 3.03 -5.13
N LEU A 622 14.14 1.73 -5.28
CA LEU A 622 13.08 0.72 -5.22
C LEU A 622 12.72 0.30 -3.78
N GLN A 623 13.73 0.06 -2.92
CA GLN A 623 13.51 -0.05 -1.47
C GLN A 623 12.88 1.23 -0.91
N VAL A 624 13.17 2.36 -1.55
CA VAL A 624 12.65 3.68 -1.22
C VAL A 624 11.24 3.92 -1.73
N VAL A 625 10.84 3.50 -2.94
CA VAL A 625 9.45 3.59 -3.44
C VAL A 625 8.54 2.71 -2.58
N ILE A 626 9.02 1.53 -2.20
CA ILE A 626 8.38 0.66 -1.20
C ILE A 626 8.27 1.40 0.15
N SER A 627 9.34 2.03 0.63
CA SER A 627 9.32 2.84 1.86
C SER A 627 8.52 4.16 1.75
N ILE A 628 8.32 4.73 0.56
CA ILE A 628 7.58 5.98 0.32
C ILE A 628 6.07 5.75 0.43
N ARG A 629 5.59 4.54 0.09
CA ARG A 629 4.22 4.10 0.39
C ARG A 629 3.91 4.05 1.89
N ALA A 630 4.89 4.24 2.77
CA ALA A 630 4.65 4.48 4.20
C ALA A 630 3.99 5.84 4.52
N MET A 631 3.91 6.77 3.56
CA MET A 631 3.45 8.16 3.76
C MET A 631 2.46 8.67 2.71
N SER A 632 1.88 7.80 1.89
CA SER A 632 0.84 8.23 0.94
C SER A 632 -0.31 7.22 0.86
N THR A 633 -1.17 7.27 1.87
CA THR A 633 -2.61 7.43 1.57
C THR A 633 -2.79 8.76 0.83
N ALA A 634 -3.88 8.94 0.08
CA ALA A 634 -4.27 10.26 -0.41
C ALA A 634 -4.74 11.15 0.76
N ILE A 635 -3.75 11.56 1.56
CA ILE A 635 -3.76 12.72 2.44
C ILE A 635 -4.12 13.89 1.51
N SER A 636 -5.33 14.44 1.67
CA SER A 636 -5.76 15.64 0.94
C SER A 636 -4.71 16.74 1.13
N PRO A 637 -4.55 17.72 0.21
CA PRO A 637 -3.78 18.93 0.51
C PRO A 637 -4.18 19.56 1.87
N ILE A 638 -5.44 19.44 2.26
CA ILE A 638 -5.97 19.81 3.59
C ILE A 638 -5.35 18.95 4.71
N ASP A 639 -5.35 17.63 4.56
CA ASP A 639 -4.80 16.68 5.54
C ASP A 639 -3.27 16.84 5.66
N ARG A 640 -2.56 17.14 4.57
CA ARG A 640 -1.09 17.28 4.53
C ARG A 640 -0.65 18.59 5.18
N LYS A 641 -1.37 19.66 4.85
CA LYS A 641 -1.27 20.95 5.51
C LYS A 641 -1.53 20.82 7.01
N LYS A 642 -2.58 20.08 7.41
CA LYS A 642 -2.87 19.81 8.81
C LYS A 642 -1.75 19.02 9.50
N GLU A 643 -1.29 17.91 8.90
CA GLU A 643 -0.17 17.09 9.41
C GLU A 643 1.08 17.95 9.68
N ILE A 644 1.52 18.75 8.71
CA ILE A 644 2.69 19.62 8.87
C ILE A 644 2.48 20.66 9.97
N LYS A 645 1.28 21.26 10.06
CA LYS A 645 0.97 22.24 11.11
C LYS A 645 0.95 21.61 12.50
N ASP A 646 0.32 20.44 12.65
CA ASP A 646 0.22 19.71 13.92
C ASP A 646 1.63 19.28 14.40
N ASN A 647 2.40 18.60 13.54
CA ASN A 647 3.78 18.17 13.81
C ASN A 647 4.70 19.34 14.20
N LEU A 648 4.61 20.46 13.45
CA LEU A 648 5.44 21.64 13.67
C LEU A 648 5.08 22.38 14.96
N THR A 649 3.81 22.33 15.36
CA THR A 649 3.33 22.83 16.65
C THR A 649 3.91 21.99 17.79
N GLU A 650 3.78 20.66 17.73
CA GLU A 650 4.33 19.73 18.75
C GLU A 650 5.85 19.89 18.93
N VAL A 651 6.60 20.00 17.83
CA VAL A 651 8.04 20.22 17.86
C VAL A 651 8.38 21.59 18.44
N ARG A 652 7.64 22.65 18.09
CA ARG A 652 7.87 24.01 18.62
C ARG A 652 7.57 24.07 20.12
N GLU A 653 6.43 23.55 20.57
CA GLU A 653 6.08 23.45 21.99
C GLU A 653 7.14 22.67 22.77
N THR A 654 7.70 21.59 22.18
CA THR A 654 8.80 20.84 22.79
C THR A 654 10.10 21.66 22.88
N VAL A 655 10.44 22.43 21.85
CA VAL A 655 11.61 23.34 21.88
C VAL A 655 11.43 24.41 22.95
N GLU A 656 10.28 25.08 22.99
CA GLU A 656 9.95 26.13 23.96
C GLU A 656 9.95 25.59 25.39
N ARG A 657 9.31 24.44 25.64
CA ARG A 657 9.26 23.76 26.94
C ARG A 657 10.64 23.37 27.45
N LEU A 658 11.54 22.88 26.60
CA LEU A 658 12.87 22.44 26.99
C LEU A 658 13.87 23.59 27.17
N LYS A 659 13.63 24.75 26.54
CA LYS A 659 14.53 25.91 26.61
C LYS A 659 14.10 27.05 27.51
N GLY A 660 12.79 27.22 27.73
CA GLY A 660 12.24 28.28 28.57
C GLY A 660 12.79 29.66 28.21
N SER A 661 13.55 30.26 29.13
CA SER A 661 14.12 31.61 28.99
C SER A 661 15.33 31.74 28.06
N ASN A 662 15.89 30.64 27.54
CA ASN A 662 17.07 30.66 26.66
C ASN A 662 16.73 30.07 25.27
N PRO A 663 16.03 30.84 24.41
CA PRO A 663 15.39 30.31 23.20
C PRO A 663 16.41 29.66 22.25
N ALA A 664 16.08 28.45 21.78
CA ALA A 664 16.77 27.83 20.65
C ALA A 664 16.00 28.06 19.36
N ARG A 665 16.73 28.17 18.26
CA ARG A 665 16.18 28.23 16.92
C ARG A 665 15.80 26.82 16.45
N LEU A 666 14.58 26.67 15.99
CA LEU A 666 14.12 25.49 15.25
C LEU A 666 14.34 25.74 13.76
N VAL A 667 15.22 24.95 13.12
CA VAL A 667 15.41 24.94 11.66
C VAL A 667 14.65 23.75 11.09
N ALA A 668 13.59 24.04 10.34
CA ALA A 668 12.79 23.04 9.67
C ALA A 668 13.50 22.57 8.39
N VAL A 669 13.97 21.32 8.35
CA VAL A 669 14.79 20.78 7.26
C VAL A 669 13.92 20.18 6.16
N SER A 670 13.84 20.90 5.04
CA SER A 670 12.89 20.66 3.94
C SER A 670 13.50 20.00 2.69
N LYS A 671 14.70 19.43 2.78
CA LYS A 671 15.34 18.70 1.66
C LYS A 671 14.44 17.60 1.10
N PHE A 672 14.36 17.52 -0.22
CA PHE A 672 13.43 16.62 -0.95
C PHE A 672 11.94 16.82 -0.64
N LYS A 673 11.56 17.87 0.11
CA LYS A 673 10.16 18.29 0.27
C LYS A 673 9.84 19.37 -0.77
N PRO A 674 8.61 19.36 -1.31
CA PRO A 674 8.18 20.31 -2.33
C PRO A 674 7.97 21.71 -1.70
N ALA A 675 7.73 22.74 -2.51
CA ALA A 675 7.67 24.12 -2.00
C ALA A 675 6.42 24.34 -1.12
N GLU A 676 5.34 23.66 -1.44
CA GLU A 676 4.02 23.72 -0.81
C GLU A 676 4.06 23.24 0.65
N ASP A 677 4.87 22.20 0.95
CA ASP A 677 5.13 21.75 2.33
C ASP A 677 5.77 22.88 3.18
N ILE A 678 6.58 23.75 2.55
CA ILE A 678 7.25 24.89 3.20
C ILE A 678 6.26 26.04 3.39
N GLU A 679 5.34 26.26 2.45
CA GLU A 679 4.23 27.22 2.60
C GLU A 679 3.29 26.84 3.75
N TYR A 680 2.93 25.56 3.87
CA TYR A 680 2.12 25.08 5.00
C TYR A 680 2.80 25.29 6.36
N ALA A 681 4.13 25.14 6.41
CA ALA A 681 4.92 25.44 7.59
C ALA A 681 5.02 26.95 7.87
N LEU A 682 5.20 27.78 6.84
CA LEU A 682 5.19 29.25 6.93
C LEU A 682 3.90 29.79 7.56
N GLU A 683 2.75 29.19 7.26
CA GLU A 683 1.47 29.56 7.86
C GLU A 683 1.38 29.35 9.39
N THR A 684 2.34 28.65 10.01
CA THR A 684 2.47 28.58 11.49
C THR A 684 3.41 29.66 12.04
N GLY A 685 3.92 30.56 11.21
CA GLY A 685 4.98 31.51 11.55
C GLY A 685 6.38 30.89 11.59
N GLN A 686 6.59 29.69 11.04
CA GLN A 686 7.93 29.14 10.89
C GLN A 686 8.69 29.90 9.81
N THR A 687 9.81 30.52 10.15
CA THR A 687 10.62 31.33 9.22
C THR A 687 11.98 30.72 8.90
N HIS A 688 12.53 29.86 9.75
CA HIS A 688 13.86 29.26 9.56
C HIS A 688 13.78 27.88 8.91
N PHE A 689 14.35 27.74 7.71
CA PHE A 689 14.33 26.50 6.92
C PHE A 689 15.71 26.06 6.47
N GLY A 690 15.96 24.74 6.49
CA GLY A 690 17.26 24.13 6.24
C GLY A 690 17.30 23.29 4.97
N GLU A 691 18.27 23.55 4.09
CA GLU A 691 18.47 22.82 2.85
C GLU A 691 19.87 22.21 2.73
N ASN A 692 19.93 21.01 2.14
CA ASN A 692 21.18 20.24 1.98
C ASN A 692 21.80 20.39 0.58
N TYR A 693 21.01 20.74 -0.44
CA TYR A 693 21.45 20.77 -1.84
C TYR A 693 21.36 22.19 -2.39
N VAL A 694 22.44 22.66 -3.01
CA VAL A 694 22.55 24.03 -3.52
C VAL A 694 21.46 24.31 -4.56
N GLN A 695 21.19 23.34 -5.43
CA GLN A 695 20.18 23.44 -6.47
C GLN A 695 18.76 23.60 -5.88
N GLU A 696 18.39 22.74 -4.93
CA GLU A 696 17.08 22.81 -4.25
C GLU A 696 16.91 24.13 -3.51
N LEU A 697 17.97 24.61 -2.84
CA LEU A 697 17.93 25.89 -2.14
C LEU A 697 17.78 27.08 -3.11
N VAL A 698 18.55 27.13 -4.20
CA VAL A 698 18.44 28.18 -5.24
C VAL A 698 17.07 28.17 -5.92
N GLU A 699 16.48 27.00 -6.13
CA GLU A 699 15.13 26.86 -6.70
C GLU A 699 14.06 27.37 -5.71
N LYS A 700 14.07 26.85 -4.48
CA LYS A 700 13.11 27.21 -3.43
C LYS A 700 13.18 28.70 -3.07
N SER A 701 14.38 29.28 -2.98
CA SER A 701 14.55 30.70 -2.69
C SER A 701 14.06 31.64 -3.80
N ARG A 702 13.81 31.14 -5.02
CA ARG A 702 13.19 31.90 -6.11
C ARG A 702 11.66 31.78 -6.14
N LYS A 703 11.12 30.64 -5.65
CA LYS A 703 9.69 30.35 -5.64
C LYS A 703 8.98 30.89 -4.40
N LEU A 704 9.66 30.86 -3.25
CA LEU A 704 9.05 31.12 -1.93
C LEU A 704 9.30 32.55 -1.41
N PRO A 705 8.49 33.03 -0.45
CA PRO A 705 8.60 34.39 0.08
C PRO A 705 9.97 34.75 0.67
N SER A 706 10.36 36.02 0.53
CA SER A 706 11.60 36.58 1.09
C SER A 706 11.64 36.61 2.63
N SER A 707 10.52 36.36 3.31
CA SER A 707 10.42 36.23 4.77
C SER A 707 11.05 34.94 5.32
N ILE A 708 11.39 33.97 4.47
CA ILE A 708 12.18 32.80 4.87
C ILE A 708 13.61 33.23 5.21
N ASN A 709 14.13 32.76 6.34
CA ASN A 709 15.53 32.73 6.67
C ASN A 709 16.13 31.38 6.25
N TRP A 710 16.88 31.33 5.15
CA TRP A 710 17.47 30.08 4.67
C TRP A 710 18.77 29.70 5.39
N HIS A 711 18.87 28.43 5.78
CA HIS A 711 20.06 27.80 6.34
C HIS A 711 20.61 26.78 5.33
N PHE A 712 21.85 26.94 4.87
CA PHE A 712 22.51 25.88 4.10
C PHE A 712 23.26 24.93 5.05
N ILE A 713 22.84 23.67 5.08
CA ILE A 713 23.27 22.65 6.05
C ILE A 713 23.85 21.38 5.41
N GLY A 714 24.12 21.41 4.10
CA GLY A 714 24.85 20.36 3.38
C GLY A 714 26.32 20.71 3.15
N HIS A 715 27.15 19.76 2.74
CA HIS A 715 28.57 20.03 2.45
C HIS A 715 28.71 21.01 1.26
N LEU A 716 29.30 22.18 1.51
CA LEU A 716 29.40 23.23 0.50
C LEU A 716 30.63 23.04 -0.41
N GLN A 717 30.38 22.61 -1.64
CA GLN A 717 31.44 22.53 -2.65
C GLN A 717 31.95 23.93 -3.03
N SER A 718 33.28 24.07 -3.09
CA SER A 718 34.02 25.29 -3.45
C SER A 718 33.55 26.04 -4.71
N ASN A 719 33.03 25.34 -5.72
CA ASN A 719 32.52 25.91 -6.98
C ASN A 719 31.09 26.46 -6.85
N LYS A 720 30.36 26.07 -5.78
CA LYS A 720 28.98 26.45 -5.50
C LYS A 720 28.83 27.65 -4.57
N CYS A 721 29.93 28.20 -4.05
CA CYS A 721 29.90 29.42 -3.23
C CYS A 721 29.20 30.61 -3.92
N LYS A 722 29.34 30.75 -5.26
CA LYS A 722 28.67 31.82 -6.03
C LYS A 722 27.15 31.65 -6.07
N ASP A 723 26.68 30.43 -6.32
CA ASP A 723 25.26 30.10 -6.38
C ASP A 723 24.57 30.40 -5.03
N ILE A 724 25.23 30.02 -3.93
CA ILE A 724 24.77 30.27 -2.56
C ILE A 724 24.82 31.77 -2.19
N ALA A 725 25.94 32.46 -2.43
CA ALA A 725 26.10 33.86 -2.06
C ALA A 725 25.08 34.81 -2.73
N GLY A 726 24.56 34.44 -3.91
CA GLY A 726 23.56 35.18 -4.65
C GLY A 726 22.12 35.09 -4.12
N ILE A 727 21.85 34.28 -3.09
CA ILE A 727 20.50 34.12 -2.50
C ILE A 727 20.26 35.25 -1.48
N PRO A 728 19.32 36.20 -1.70
CA PRO A 728 19.22 37.40 -0.86
C PRO A 728 18.96 37.07 0.61
N ASN A 729 17.94 36.26 0.88
CA ASN A 729 17.49 35.84 2.21
C ASN A 729 18.20 34.57 2.74
N LEU A 730 19.42 34.32 2.29
CA LEU A 730 20.32 33.36 2.94
C LEU A 730 20.76 33.93 4.30
N PHE A 731 20.28 33.30 5.37
CA PHE A 731 20.58 33.70 6.75
C PHE A 731 21.94 33.19 7.20
N ILE A 732 22.27 31.92 6.93
CA ILE A 732 23.52 31.30 7.40
C ILE A 732 23.96 30.10 6.53
N VAL A 733 25.26 29.87 6.46
CA VAL A 733 25.86 28.61 5.97
C VAL A 733 26.49 27.87 7.14
N GLU A 734 25.98 26.70 7.50
CA GLU A 734 26.38 26.00 8.73
C GLU A 734 27.59 25.05 8.55
N THR A 735 28.14 24.94 7.34
CA THR A 735 29.00 23.82 6.93
C THR A 735 30.39 24.23 6.44
N VAL A 736 30.92 25.35 6.92
CA VAL A 736 32.29 25.78 6.56
C VAL A 736 33.31 24.96 7.34
N ASP A 737 34.14 24.19 6.63
CA ASP A 737 35.10 23.24 7.22
C ASP A 737 36.58 23.66 7.06
N SER A 738 36.86 24.76 6.34
CA SER A 738 38.23 25.07 5.94
C SER A 738 38.44 26.54 5.58
N ILE A 739 39.66 27.04 5.84
CA ILE A 739 40.14 28.38 5.43
C ILE A 739 39.96 28.60 3.92
N LYS A 740 40.20 27.56 3.11
CA LYS A 740 40.04 27.59 1.65
C LYS A 740 38.59 27.81 1.22
N LEU A 741 37.64 27.17 1.91
CA LEU A 741 36.20 27.35 1.66
C LEU A 741 35.73 28.72 2.15
N ALA A 742 36.15 29.15 3.34
CA ALA A 742 35.87 30.48 3.90
C ALA A 742 36.30 31.61 2.94
N ASN A 743 37.54 31.58 2.45
CA ASN A 743 38.06 32.58 1.50
C ASN A 743 37.23 32.64 0.20
N LYS A 744 36.80 31.49 -0.32
CA LYS A 744 35.96 31.42 -1.53
C LYS A 744 34.54 31.92 -1.29
N LEU A 745 33.95 31.59 -0.14
CA LEU A 745 32.62 32.05 0.23
C LEU A 745 32.62 33.56 0.50
N ASN A 746 33.66 34.09 1.17
CA ASN A 746 33.85 35.53 1.33
C ASN A 746 33.89 36.22 -0.04
N LYS A 747 34.80 35.80 -0.92
CA LYS A 747 34.91 36.37 -2.27
C LYS A 747 33.59 36.28 -3.05
N ALA A 748 32.86 35.18 -2.92
CA ALA A 748 31.54 35.06 -3.56
C ALA A 748 30.52 36.07 -3.00
N CYS A 749 30.56 36.37 -1.69
CA CYS A 749 29.73 37.41 -1.08
C CYS A 749 30.15 38.82 -1.55
N THR A 750 31.46 39.09 -1.65
CA THR A 750 31.99 40.35 -2.23
C THR A 750 31.53 40.52 -3.68
N ASP A 751 31.70 39.48 -4.51
CA ASP A 751 31.35 39.48 -5.93
C ASP A 751 29.82 39.63 -6.14
N ALA A 752 29.01 39.06 -5.23
CA ALA A 752 27.55 39.18 -5.22
C ALA A 752 27.02 40.49 -4.61
N LYS A 753 27.89 41.31 -3.99
CA LYS A 753 27.54 42.58 -3.32
C LYS A 753 26.41 42.46 -2.30
N ARG A 754 26.48 41.45 -1.41
CA ARG A 754 25.50 41.29 -0.33
C ARG A 754 25.48 42.53 0.58
N GLU A 755 24.29 43.01 0.91
CA GLU A 755 24.10 44.16 1.82
C GLU A 755 24.55 43.86 3.25
N ASN A 756 24.30 42.62 3.69
CA ASN A 756 24.65 42.13 5.02
C ASN A 756 25.71 41.03 4.92
N LYS A 757 26.60 40.96 5.90
CA LYS A 757 27.57 39.87 6.03
C LYS A 757 26.84 38.54 6.09
N LEU A 758 27.37 37.53 5.39
CA LEU A 758 26.82 36.19 5.48
C LEU A 758 27.31 35.52 6.77
N LYS A 759 26.37 35.14 7.63
CA LYS A 759 26.69 34.35 8.83
C LYS A 759 27.19 32.97 8.44
N ILE A 760 28.10 32.44 9.23
CA ILE A 760 28.59 31.06 9.10
C ILE A 760 28.72 30.36 10.45
N TYR A 761 28.49 29.05 10.42
CA TYR A 761 29.08 28.14 11.40
C TYR A 761 30.26 27.39 10.80
N VAL A 762 31.25 27.13 11.66
CA VAL A 762 32.32 26.19 11.35
C VAL A 762 31.84 24.79 11.72
N GLN A 763 31.79 23.88 10.76
CA GLN A 763 31.42 22.49 10.98
C GLN A 763 32.64 21.71 11.48
N VAL A 764 32.52 21.10 12.65
CA VAL A 764 33.58 20.34 13.34
C VAL A 764 33.21 18.85 13.33
N ASN A 765 34.16 17.97 12.98
CA ASN A 765 33.97 16.52 13.09
C ASN A 765 34.24 16.05 14.53
N THR A 766 33.27 16.19 15.44
CA THR A 766 33.44 15.70 16.82
C THR A 766 33.47 14.17 16.90
N SER A 767 32.86 13.50 15.93
CA SER A 767 32.67 12.04 15.93
C SER A 767 33.92 11.23 15.57
N GLY A 768 34.91 11.84 14.90
CA GLY A 768 36.13 11.16 14.45
C GLY A 768 35.93 10.16 13.30
N GLU A 769 34.75 10.14 12.67
CA GLU A 769 34.48 9.27 11.51
C GLU A 769 35.04 9.94 10.24
N GLU A 770 35.96 9.27 9.53
CA GLU A 770 36.53 9.80 8.26
C GLU A 770 35.47 10.08 7.18
N ALA A 771 34.32 9.39 7.24
CA ALA A 771 33.21 9.55 6.31
C ALA A 771 32.40 10.84 6.51
N LYS A 772 32.68 11.63 7.55
CA LYS A 772 31.96 12.87 7.86
C LYS A 772 32.78 14.12 7.55
N SER A 773 32.13 15.09 6.92
CA SER A 773 32.71 16.41 6.68
C SER A 773 32.87 17.19 8.00
N GLY A 774 33.89 18.05 8.04
CA GLY A 774 34.15 18.98 9.13
C GLY A 774 35.64 19.21 9.30
N VAL A 775 35.99 20.28 10.02
CA VAL A 775 37.35 20.49 10.53
C VAL A 775 37.58 19.60 11.75
N GLU A 776 38.81 19.14 11.96
CA GLU A 776 39.17 18.48 13.21
C GLU A 776 39.04 19.43 14.40
N PRO A 777 38.63 18.96 15.61
CA PRO A 777 38.45 19.81 16.78
C PRO A 777 39.68 20.65 17.16
N ALA A 778 40.89 20.16 16.86
CA ALA A 778 42.14 20.88 17.12
C ALA A 778 42.32 22.11 16.20
N ASP A 779 41.92 22.02 14.94
CA ASP A 779 42.14 23.06 13.92
C ASP A 779 40.97 24.08 13.84
N ALA A 780 39.85 23.78 14.51
CA ALA A 780 38.64 24.61 14.51
C ALA A 780 38.88 26.06 14.96
N LEU A 781 39.76 26.28 15.94
CA LEU A 781 40.13 27.61 16.42
C LEU A 781 40.79 28.45 15.32
N ASP A 782 41.68 27.86 14.52
CA ASP A 782 42.40 28.57 13.46
C ASP A 782 41.48 28.90 12.28
N VAL A 783 40.54 28.02 11.92
CA VAL A 783 39.48 28.34 10.94
C VAL A 783 38.62 29.50 11.44
N CYS A 784 38.17 29.47 12.70
CA CYS A 784 37.38 30.56 13.30
C CYS A 784 38.17 31.89 13.31
N LYS A 785 39.42 31.86 13.78
CA LYS A 785 40.31 33.02 13.84
C LYS A 785 40.57 33.62 12.46
N HIS A 786 40.72 32.77 11.44
CA HIS A 786 40.88 33.21 10.05
C HIS A 786 39.62 33.88 9.52
N ILE A 787 38.44 33.31 9.77
CA ILE A 787 37.15 33.93 9.37
C ILE A 787 37.00 35.31 10.02
N LYS A 788 37.19 35.42 11.34
CA LYS A 788 37.08 36.71 12.07
C LYS A 788 38.06 37.77 11.54
N SER A 789 39.27 37.38 11.18
CA SER A 789 40.36 38.33 10.83
C SER A 789 40.42 38.68 9.34
N ASN A 790 40.11 37.74 8.45
CA ASN A 790 40.43 37.85 7.01
C ASN A 790 39.22 37.79 6.08
N CYS A 791 38.00 37.54 6.59
CA CYS A 791 36.80 37.43 5.78
C CYS A 791 35.80 38.57 6.10
N PRO A 792 35.95 39.76 5.50
CA PRO A 792 35.16 40.94 5.87
C PRO A 792 33.66 40.83 5.52
N ASP A 793 33.29 40.07 4.49
CA ASP A 793 31.91 39.85 4.03
C ASP A 793 31.20 38.70 4.78
N LEU A 794 31.89 38.11 5.74
CA LEU A 794 31.47 36.95 6.53
C LEU A 794 31.34 37.32 8.02
N GLU A 795 30.37 36.71 8.71
CA GLU A 795 30.15 36.87 10.14
C GLU A 795 30.30 35.50 10.84
N LEU A 796 31.38 35.33 11.60
CA LEU A 796 31.58 34.13 12.41
C LEU A 796 30.53 34.08 13.53
N TYR A 797 29.55 33.18 13.40
CA TYR A 797 28.35 33.18 14.24
C TYR A 797 28.29 32.02 15.25
N GLY A 798 29.10 30.97 15.07
CA GLY A 798 29.03 29.75 15.90
C GLY A 798 29.75 28.53 15.32
N LEU A 799 29.47 27.38 15.94
CA LEU A 799 29.95 26.05 15.52
C LEU A 799 28.79 25.12 15.16
N MET A 800 29.09 24.09 14.36
CA MET A 800 28.16 23.04 13.96
C MET A 800 28.82 21.66 14.13
N THR A 801 28.05 20.64 14.53
CA THR A 801 28.47 19.23 14.43
C THR A 801 27.30 18.33 14.03
N ILE A 802 27.64 17.14 13.53
CA ILE A 802 26.73 16.00 13.32
C ILE A 802 27.31 14.81 14.10
N GLY A 803 26.72 14.52 15.26
CA GLY A 803 27.15 13.42 16.12
C GLY A 803 27.03 12.03 15.48
N MET A 804 27.71 11.05 16.06
CA MET A 804 27.68 9.65 15.60
C MET A 804 26.30 9.03 15.83
N LYS A 805 25.76 8.39 14.78
CA LYS A 805 24.34 8.03 14.68
C LYS A 805 23.89 6.98 15.71
N ASP A 806 24.80 6.12 16.14
CA ASP A 806 24.52 4.97 17.01
C ASP A 806 25.05 5.17 18.45
N ARG A 807 25.37 6.41 18.85
CA ARG A 807 25.62 6.74 20.27
C ARG A 807 24.31 6.89 21.02
N ASP A 808 24.32 6.56 22.32
CA ASP A 808 23.23 6.93 23.22
C ASP A 808 23.09 8.46 23.22
N ALA A 809 21.87 8.95 23.03
CA ALA A 809 21.58 10.38 23.08
C ALA A 809 21.63 10.93 24.52
N THR A 810 21.54 10.05 25.51
CA THR A 810 21.75 10.33 26.93
C THR A 810 23.26 10.30 27.22
N ASN A 811 23.87 11.48 27.38
CA ASN A 811 25.33 11.70 27.49
C ASN A 811 26.08 11.45 26.16
N ASN A 812 25.73 12.19 25.10
CA ASN A 812 26.46 12.11 23.84
C ASN A 812 27.77 12.94 23.91
N PRO A 813 28.97 12.30 23.89
CA PRO A 813 30.25 13.02 23.97
C PRO A 813 30.49 13.96 22.77
N ASP A 814 29.80 13.77 21.64
CA ASP A 814 29.81 14.72 20.52
C ASP A 814 29.24 16.10 20.93
N PHE A 815 28.22 16.10 21.79
CA PHE A 815 27.53 17.31 22.26
C PHE A 815 28.34 18.00 23.36
N GLU A 816 28.90 17.24 24.30
CA GLU A 816 29.86 17.75 25.27
C GLU A 816 31.05 18.43 24.56
N LYS A 817 31.65 17.74 23.57
CA LYS A 817 32.83 18.23 22.85
C LYS A 817 32.59 19.52 22.08
N ILE A 818 31.44 19.66 21.39
CA ILE A 818 31.14 20.89 20.65
C ILE A 818 30.84 22.06 21.60
N ILE A 819 30.29 21.80 22.79
CA ILE A 819 30.03 22.83 23.81
C ILE A 819 31.33 23.31 24.47
N GLU A 820 32.23 22.39 24.86
CA GLU A 820 33.58 22.73 25.34
C GLU A 820 34.32 23.61 24.32
N LEU A 821 34.40 23.14 23.07
CA LEU A 821 35.11 23.82 21.99
C LEU A 821 34.51 25.19 21.69
N ARG A 822 33.17 25.32 21.77
CA ARG A 822 32.50 26.61 21.63
C ARG A 822 32.90 27.57 22.75
N GLN A 823 32.93 27.13 24.00
CA GLN A 823 33.32 27.99 25.14
C GLN A 823 34.79 28.44 25.02
N ASP A 824 35.68 27.51 24.68
CA ASP A 824 37.10 27.78 24.45
C ASP A 824 37.31 28.81 23.33
N ILE A 825 36.74 28.58 22.14
CA ILE A 825 36.85 29.51 21.00
C ILE A 825 36.17 30.85 21.31
N LYS A 826 34.99 30.86 21.97
CA LYS A 826 34.30 32.09 22.37
C LYS A 826 35.18 32.98 23.25
N SER A 827 35.86 32.38 24.23
CA SER A 827 36.75 33.10 25.15
C SER A 827 38.04 33.57 24.46
N LYS A 828 38.72 32.70 23.69
CA LYS A 828 39.98 33.00 23.01
C LYS A 828 39.85 34.04 21.91
N LEU A 829 38.70 34.12 21.26
CA LEU A 829 38.43 35.08 20.18
C LEU A 829 37.65 36.31 20.65
N ASP A 830 37.24 36.40 21.91
CA ASP A 830 36.40 37.48 22.45
C ASP A 830 35.17 37.74 21.55
N LEU A 831 34.20 36.82 21.64
CA LEU A 831 32.97 36.82 20.87
C LEU A 831 31.76 36.98 21.79
N GLU A 832 30.93 38.01 21.59
CA GLU A 832 29.71 38.22 22.37
C GLU A 832 28.66 37.14 22.07
N ILE A 833 28.36 36.95 20.79
CA ILE A 833 27.44 35.93 20.27
C ILE A 833 28.29 34.84 19.58
N PHE A 834 28.14 33.61 20.07
CA PHE A 834 28.74 32.44 19.45
C PHE A 834 27.85 31.22 19.77
N GLU A 835 27.09 30.76 18.79
CA GLU A 835 26.10 29.68 18.92
C GLU A 835 26.74 28.29 18.72
N ALA A 836 26.05 27.22 19.14
CA ALA A 836 26.32 25.87 18.64
C ALA A 836 25.05 25.28 18.01
N SER A 837 25.21 24.57 16.90
CA SER A 837 24.12 23.92 16.19
C SER A 837 24.33 22.42 16.03
N PHE A 838 23.60 21.65 16.83
CA PHE A 838 23.55 20.20 16.85
C PHE A 838 22.17 19.72 17.29
N GLY A 839 21.88 18.43 17.08
CA GLY A 839 20.55 17.85 17.22
C GLY A 839 19.76 17.83 15.92
N MET A 840 19.20 16.67 15.60
CA MET A 840 18.37 16.33 14.45
C MET A 840 17.06 15.65 14.94
N SER A 841 16.19 15.21 14.04
CA SER A 841 14.89 14.62 14.44
C SER A 841 14.93 13.42 15.39
N GLY A 842 16.09 12.75 15.57
CA GLY A 842 16.22 11.61 16.48
C GLY A 842 16.74 11.96 17.89
N ASP A 843 17.35 13.14 18.05
CA ASP A 843 18.20 13.52 19.19
C ASP A 843 18.10 15.02 19.55
N TYR A 844 17.16 15.77 18.97
CA TYR A 844 17.03 17.20 19.19
C TYR A 844 16.63 17.57 20.63
N GLN A 845 15.86 16.74 21.33
CA GLN A 845 15.45 17.04 22.71
C GLN A 845 16.65 16.99 23.66
N GLU A 846 17.54 16.03 23.45
CA GLU A 846 18.79 15.83 24.18
C GLU A 846 19.76 16.96 23.84
N ALA A 847 19.93 17.27 22.55
CA ALA A 847 20.74 18.41 22.12
C ALA A 847 20.30 19.76 22.73
N LEU A 848 19.00 19.98 22.96
CA LEU A 848 18.49 21.19 23.62
C LEU A 848 18.89 21.24 25.10
N LYS A 849 18.79 20.10 25.82
CA LYS A 849 19.23 19.95 27.22
C LYS A 849 20.74 20.22 27.34
N ASP A 850 21.52 19.67 26.41
CA ASP A 850 22.98 19.80 26.34
C ASP A 850 23.43 21.17 25.77
N GLY A 851 22.51 22.12 25.59
CA GLY A 851 22.85 23.52 25.34
C GLY A 851 22.93 23.95 23.89
N SER A 852 22.46 23.15 22.92
CA SER A 852 22.31 23.56 21.51
C SER A 852 21.50 24.85 21.40
N ASN A 853 21.96 25.78 20.57
CA ASN A 853 21.25 27.02 20.23
C ASN A 853 20.37 26.85 18.99
N ASN A 854 20.59 25.81 18.19
CA ASN A 854 19.95 25.64 16.89
C ASN A 854 19.82 24.16 16.52
N VAL A 855 18.58 23.65 16.48
CA VAL A 855 18.27 22.24 16.16
C VAL A 855 17.69 22.10 14.75
N ARG A 856 18.09 21.04 14.04
CA ARG A 856 17.80 20.83 12.61
C ARG A 856 16.82 19.67 12.42
N VAL A 857 15.53 19.94 12.59
CA VAL A 857 14.47 18.92 12.59
C VAL A 857 13.86 18.80 11.19
N GLY A 858 13.84 17.60 10.61
CA GLY A 858 13.25 17.34 9.29
C GLY A 858 12.15 16.29 9.35
N THR A 859 12.53 15.03 9.60
CA THR A 859 11.62 13.87 9.60
C THR A 859 10.43 14.02 10.55
N ALA A 860 10.62 14.65 11.70
CA ALA A 860 9.54 14.85 12.68
C ALA A 860 8.56 15.98 12.30
N ILE A 861 8.91 16.87 11.36
CA ILE A 861 8.03 17.95 10.90
C ILE A 861 7.34 17.52 9.60
N PHE A 862 8.13 17.16 8.60
CA PHE A 862 7.63 16.88 7.25
C PHE A 862 7.35 15.40 6.98
N GLY A 863 7.43 14.52 7.99
CA GLY A 863 7.47 13.08 7.80
C GLY A 863 8.79 12.60 7.16
N ALA A 864 8.96 11.29 7.05
CA ALA A 864 10.14 10.71 6.41
C ALA A 864 10.29 11.12 4.93
N ARG A 865 11.50 10.94 4.40
CA ARG A 865 11.91 11.51 3.12
C ARG A 865 11.42 10.65 1.96
N LYS A 866 11.03 11.27 0.85
CA LYS A 866 11.29 10.66 -0.46
C LYS A 866 12.81 10.63 -0.58
N VAL A 867 13.41 9.46 -0.50
CA VAL A 867 14.86 9.31 -0.68
C VAL A 867 15.14 9.41 -2.20
N LYS A 868 16.34 9.84 -2.57
CA LYS A 868 16.83 9.89 -3.95
C LYS A 868 17.65 8.64 -4.27
#